data_AF-A0A8H6WVN8-F1
#
_entry.id   AF-A0A8H6WVN8-F1
#
_cell.length_a   1.000
_cell.length_b   1.000
_cell.length_c   1.000
_cell.angle_alpha   90.00
_cell.angle_beta   90.00
_cell.angle_gamma   90.00
#
_symmetry.space_group_name_H-M   'P 1'
#
loop_
_entity.id
_entity.type
_entity.pdbx_description
1 polymer ?
#
loop_
_entity_poly.entity_id
_entity_poly.type
_entity_poly.pdbx_seq_one_letter_code
_entity_poly.pdbx_strand_id
1 'polypeptide(L)'
;MSIASALASDARLHAIPIHVVSTAIRLLRTLQADIILVQPSAIPVNVAPPILPPSIILFLQDAFGIASDAVEALWDVIRDEVWVSPMPKLSEEERELFRKHGWDRGLTAVKIFPLSHTCITAGCEYNGRILKKDEKSQAVLYTLGDGVQPVFNIHLTCTKCKTTFHNNFAVNGGTRTYYPGIVPDYIQVGEHQFVERKLAAHWISLMFRGWVSATNCSRTYDLTLAGPNVQHMKDFGWQFGTQLTTEHVWDAFVLLTLLDHGRREKTILEVPHGGNSENRFTEAMSRRNTEVVNFGNNTVNHCCDRCFRENVVKRDGSTGAYLLYRVSSVFLLSSGNVQVVVGDGLSIGRPICGVTHCPKPLSNNRNRFCNDHQDEENFCSVTGCHRDIVPGTKSCDNQEHQDMEKLHYTHVSASTTLGERYQRHRQRHHANDAPARDPEVEYTLDGNGGVKIHVGPHAGTIGVTDEVIARTQEEVALSEAASNLWAISLFAADAYLTYRPTGVVCEATKSSSGKKLKAKYNTTRSHTEFFVSYACGLIVFHATMLNAEAVSNALVMVQKAFSVPGAVKPEHFIYDSNCDASQQVHAHPEQWEWFQDIGMSVDVFHFLTKHAETHFHCQEFCNPKSFSELLKADGSWFFNSSVAEQNNSWLGGFQSVVRQMTAVKYDFFLNEMVRLHNEILLAELRVKANARFRM
;
A
#
# COMPACT_ATOMS: atom_id res chain seq x y z
N MET A 1 -22.14 -44.11 30.16
CA MET A 1 -22.29 -45.24 29.22
C MET A 1 -21.30 -45.00 28.09
N SER A 2 -20.49 -45.98 27.66
CA SER A 2 -19.59 -45.77 26.52
C SER A 2 -20.41 -45.62 25.23
N ILE A 3 -19.93 -44.86 24.24
CA ILE A 3 -20.61 -44.71 22.93
C ILE A 3 -20.93 -46.10 22.34
N ALA A 4 -19.98 -47.04 22.40
CA ALA A 4 -20.19 -48.40 21.92
C ALA A 4 -21.36 -49.13 22.63
N SER A 5 -21.47 -48.99 23.96
CA SER A 5 -22.60 -49.58 24.71
C SER A 5 -23.93 -48.89 24.45
N ALA A 6 -23.93 -47.58 24.18
CA ALA A 6 -25.12 -46.83 23.82
C ALA A 6 -25.62 -47.19 22.41
N LEU A 7 -24.70 -47.29 21.43
CA LEU A 7 -25.00 -47.76 20.08
C LEU A 7 -25.58 -49.19 20.07
N ALA A 8 -25.05 -50.08 20.92
CA ALA A 8 -25.55 -51.44 21.05
C ALA A 8 -26.92 -51.53 21.74
N SER A 9 -27.36 -50.50 22.46
CA SER A 9 -28.62 -50.49 23.20
C SER A 9 -29.83 -50.06 22.38
N ASP A 10 -29.61 -49.38 21.24
CA ASP A 10 -30.68 -48.91 20.35
C ASP A 10 -30.71 -49.74 19.06
N ALA A 11 -31.82 -50.46 18.84
CA ALA A 11 -32.01 -51.33 17.67
C ALA A 11 -31.90 -50.57 16.33
N ARG A 12 -32.21 -49.26 16.32
CA ARG A 12 -32.09 -48.42 15.11
C ARG A 12 -30.63 -48.19 14.71
N LEU A 13 -29.68 -48.37 15.63
CA LEU A 13 -28.26 -48.07 15.44
C LEU A 13 -27.41 -49.33 15.20
N HIS A 14 -27.97 -50.54 15.37
CA HIS A 14 -27.23 -51.81 15.26
C HIS A 14 -26.57 -52.04 13.90
N ALA A 15 -27.20 -51.55 12.82
CA ALA A 15 -26.70 -51.71 11.47
C ALA A 15 -25.70 -50.63 11.04
N ILE A 16 -25.44 -49.62 11.87
CA ILE A 16 -24.59 -48.47 11.50
C ILE A 16 -23.11 -48.84 11.72
N PRO A 17 -22.29 -48.84 10.65
CA PRO A 17 -20.86 -49.12 10.78
C PRO A 17 -20.13 -48.08 11.62
N ILE A 18 -19.09 -48.49 12.35
CA ILE A 18 -18.32 -47.56 13.21
C ILE A 18 -17.65 -46.41 12.44
N HIS A 19 -17.27 -46.63 11.17
CA HIS A 19 -16.71 -45.57 10.34
C HIS A 19 -17.76 -44.50 10.01
N VAL A 20 -19.04 -44.87 9.83
CA VAL A 20 -20.14 -43.91 9.64
C VAL A 20 -20.33 -43.07 10.89
N VAL A 21 -20.27 -43.66 12.08
CA VAL A 21 -20.32 -42.91 13.35
C VAL A 21 -19.16 -41.90 13.43
N SER A 22 -17.94 -42.32 13.08
CA SER A 22 -16.77 -41.44 13.08
C SER A 22 -16.92 -40.28 12.08
N THR A 23 -17.37 -40.56 10.85
CA THR A 23 -17.64 -39.52 9.84
C THR A 23 -18.78 -38.60 10.28
N ALA A 24 -19.86 -39.13 10.87
CA ALA A 24 -20.97 -38.33 11.38
C ALA A 24 -20.51 -37.33 12.44
N ILE A 25 -19.66 -37.77 13.40
CA ILE A 25 -19.09 -36.88 14.42
C ILE A 25 -18.33 -35.72 13.75
N ARG A 26 -17.52 -36.02 12.74
CA ARG A 26 -16.72 -35.02 12.01
C ARG A 26 -17.60 -34.04 11.23
N LEU A 27 -18.57 -34.52 10.47
CA LEU A 27 -19.50 -33.67 9.71
C LEU A 27 -20.34 -32.79 10.63
N LEU A 28 -20.89 -33.34 11.71
CA LEU A 28 -21.68 -32.59 12.70
C LEU A 28 -20.82 -31.58 13.45
N ARG A 29 -19.55 -31.89 13.73
CA ARG A 29 -18.62 -30.94 14.32
C ARG A 29 -18.37 -29.74 13.40
N THR A 30 -18.24 -29.96 12.10
CA THR A 30 -18.16 -28.88 11.11
C THR A 30 -19.43 -28.03 11.09
N LEU A 31 -20.60 -28.64 11.31
CA LEU A 31 -21.90 -27.97 11.34
C LEU A 31 -22.32 -27.46 12.72
N GLN A 32 -21.42 -27.45 13.71
CA GLN A 32 -21.73 -27.05 15.08
C GLN A 32 -22.43 -25.69 15.15
N ALA A 33 -21.95 -24.70 14.38
CA ALA A 33 -22.51 -23.36 14.32
C ALA A 33 -23.99 -23.33 13.87
N ASP A 34 -24.37 -24.17 12.92
CA ASP A 34 -25.77 -24.32 12.49
C ASP A 34 -26.62 -24.98 13.59
N ILE A 35 -26.07 -25.97 14.27
CA ILE A 35 -26.77 -26.70 15.34
C ILE A 35 -27.06 -25.76 16.52
N ILE A 36 -26.16 -24.81 16.83
CA ILE A 36 -26.39 -23.79 17.88
C ILE A 36 -27.68 -22.98 17.61
N LEU A 37 -28.10 -22.80 16.35
CA LEU A 37 -29.27 -21.99 16.02
C LEU A 37 -30.59 -22.60 16.50
N VAL A 38 -30.69 -23.91 16.73
CA VAL A 38 -31.91 -24.53 17.31
C VAL A 38 -31.94 -24.50 18.84
N GLN A 39 -30.86 -24.09 19.50
CA GLN A 39 -30.76 -24.04 20.96
C GLN A 39 -31.62 -22.91 21.58
N PRO A 40 -32.30 -23.09 22.72
CA PRO A 40 -32.94 -21.96 23.40
C PRO A 40 -31.93 -20.84 23.74
N SER A 41 -32.33 -19.57 23.60
CA SER A 41 -31.41 -18.42 23.70
C SER A 41 -30.69 -18.26 25.05
N ALA A 42 -31.27 -18.82 26.10
CA ALA A 42 -30.75 -18.77 27.47
C ALA A 42 -29.73 -19.87 27.76
N ILE A 43 -29.67 -20.93 26.94
CA ILE A 43 -28.73 -22.02 27.16
C ILE A 43 -27.39 -21.62 26.52
N PRO A 44 -26.25 -21.78 27.23
CA PRO A 44 -24.94 -21.46 26.70
C PRO A 44 -24.53 -22.28 25.47
N VAL A 45 -23.74 -21.67 24.58
CA VAL A 45 -23.20 -22.30 23.35
C VAL A 45 -22.24 -23.47 23.60
N ASN A 46 -21.80 -23.71 24.84
CA ASN A 46 -20.95 -24.84 25.19
C ASN A 46 -21.75 -26.09 25.59
N VAL A 47 -23.08 -26.05 25.50
CA VAL A 47 -23.96 -27.20 25.72
C VAL A 47 -24.54 -27.66 24.39
N ALA A 48 -24.44 -28.96 24.10
CA ALA A 48 -25.01 -29.52 22.89
C ALA A 48 -26.55 -29.43 22.89
N PRO A 49 -27.18 -28.94 21.80
CA PRO A 49 -28.64 -28.89 21.70
C PRO A 49 -29.25 -30.30 21.71
N PRO A 50 -30.44 -30.48 22.32
CA PRO A 50 -31.08 -31.80 22.40
C PRO A 50 -31.63 -32.28 21.04
N ILE A 51 -31.78 -31.38 20.07
CA ILE A 51 -32.35 -31.67 18.75
C ILE A 51 -31.40 -31.20 17.65
N LEU A 52 -31.46 -31.86 16.49
CA LEU A 52 -30.78 -31.42 15.27
C LEU A 52 -31.71 -30.58 14.38
N PRO A 53 -31.18 -29.61 13.61
CA PRO A 53 -31.93 -28.96 12.54
C PRO A 53 -32.42 -29.97 11.48
N PRO A 54 -33.65 -29.84 10.96
CA PRO A 54 -34.19 -30.75 9.94
C PRO A 54 -33.32 -30.88 8.67
N SER A 55 -32.68 -29.79 8.24
CA SER A 55 -31.78 -29.79 7.09
C SER A 55 -30.54 -30.68 7.30
N ILE A 56 -30.03 -30.75 8.54
CA ILE A 56 -28.89 -31.60 8.91
C ILE A 56 -29.32 -33.06 9.01
N ILE A 57 -30.52 -33.33 9.52
CA ILE A 57 -31.08 -34.69 9.56
C ILE A 57 -31.20 -35.26 8.14
N LEU A 58 -31.83 -34.51 7.22
CA LEU A 58 -31.97 -34.91 5.82
C LEU A 58 -30.62 -35.06 5.12
N PHE A 59 -29.65 -34.20 5.44
CA PHE A 59 -28.29 -34.32 4.90
C PHE A 59 -27.61 -35.63 5.30
N LEU A 60 -27.63 -36.00 6.59
CA LEU A 60 -27.00 -37.24 7.06
C LEU A 60 -27.78 -38.48 6.61
N GLN A 61 -29.10 -38.39 6.52
CA GLN A 61 -29.96 -39.44 5.96
C GLN A 61 -29.49 -39.82 4.55
N ASP A 62 -29.33 -38.82 3.68
CA ASP A 62 -28.98 -39.06 2.28
C ASP A 62 -27.48 -39.37 2.12
N ALA A 63 -26.62 -38.78 2.95
CA ALA A 63 -25.17 -39.02 2.92
C ALA A 63 -24.78 -40.45 3.36
N PHE A 64 -25.53 -41.04 4.30
CA PHE A 64 -25.23 -42.37 4.85
C PHE A 64 -26.24 -43.45 4.44
N GLY A 65 -27.35 -43.09 3.82
CA GLY A 65 -28.40 -44.04 3.44
C GLY A 65 -29.11 -44.68 4.64
N ILE A 66 -29.23 -43.96 5.76
CA ILE A 66 -29.91 -44.40 6.99
C ILE A 66 -31.20 -43.60 7.19
N ALA A 67 -32.17 -44.11 7.95
CA ALA A 67 -33.44 -43.42 8.17
C ALA A 67 -33.30 -42.20 9.11
N SER A 68 -34.17 -41.20 8.97
CA SER A 68 -34.13 -39.96 9.79
C SER A 68 -34.22 -40.23 11.30
N ASP A 69 -35.04 -41.20 11.72
CA ASP A 69 -35.18 -41.59 13.13
C ASP A 69 -33.91 -42.27 13.67
N ALA A 70 -33.13 -42.94 12.82
CA ALA A 70 -31.81 -43.45 13.15
C ALA A 70 -30.76 -42.32 13.26
N VAL A 71 -30.87 -41.25 12.46
CA VAL A 71 -30.01 -40.05 12.59
C VAL A 71 -30.27 -39.35 13.93
N GLU A 72 -31.54 -39.17 14.31
CA GLU A 72 -31.92 -38.57 15.59
C GLU A 72 -31.42 -39.42 16.77
N ALA A 73 -31.62 -40.74 16.71
CA ALA A 73 -31.10 -41.67 17.70
C ALA A 73 -29.56 -41.62 17.80
N LEU A 74 -28.88 -41.48 16.66
CA LEU A 74 -27.43 -41.33 16.62
C LEU A 74 -26.99 -40.04 17.32
N TRP A 75 -27.69 -38.91 17.09
CA TRP A 75 -27.41 -37.64 17.75
C TRP A 75 -27.52 -37.74 19.27
N ASP A 76 -28.56 -38.40 19.80
CA ASP A 76 -28.72 -38.61 21.23
C ASP A 76 -27.53 -39.32 21.87
N VAL A 77 -26.85 -40.19 21.11
CA VAL A 77 -25.66 -40.91 21.55
C VAL A 77 -24.39 -40.07 21.42
N ILE A 78 -24.20 -39.31 20.33
CA ILE A 78 -22.91 -38.68 20.00
C ILE A 78 -22.83 -37.18 20.26
N ARG A 79 -23.92 -36.49 20.61
CA ARG A 79 -23.95 -35.01 20.70
C ARG A 79 -22.88 -34.40 21.61
N ASP A 80 -22.65 -35.02 22.77
CA ASP A 80 -21.68 -34.52 23.75
C ASP A 80 -20.25 -34.72 23.22
N GLU A 81 -19.99 -35.84 22.54
CA GLU A 81 -18.73 -36.13 21.86
C GLU A 81 -18.47 -35.14 20.72
N VAL A 82 -19.48 -34.83 19.91
CA VAL A 82 -19.40 -33.80 18.85
C VAL A 82 -19.07 -32.43 19.44
N TRP A 83 -19.60 -32.10 20.63
CA TRP A 83 -19.40 -30.79 21.23
C TRP A 83 -17.98 -30.56 21.77
N VAL A 84 -17.33 -31.63 22.23
CA VAL A 84 -15.96 -31.60 22.77
C VAL A 84 -14.89 -31.95 21.75
N SER A 85 -15.27 -32.57 20.63
CA SER A 85 -14.34 -32.96 19.55
C SER A 85 -13.59 -31.76 18.96
N PRO A 86 -12.30 -31.91 18.59
CA PRO A 86 -11.58 -30.88 17.86
C PRO A 86 -12.18 -30.66 16.47
N MET A 87 -12.04 -29.44 15.93
CA MET A 87 -12.50 -29.15 14.56
C MET A 87 -11.75 -30.04 13.55
N PRO A 88 -12.43 -30.88 12.76
CA PRO A 88 -11.77 -31.77 11.84
C PRO A 88 -11.28 -31.05 10.58
N LYS A 89 -10.17 -31.52 10.00
CA LYS A 89 -9.86 -31.27 8.60
C LYS A 89 -10.57 -32.32 7.76
N LEU A 90 -11.57 -31.91 6.98
CA LEU A 90 -12.36 -32.82 6.16
C LEU A 90 -11.55 -33.44 5.02
N SER A 91 -11.79 -34.72 4.72
CA SER A 91 -11.26 -35.39 3.54
C SER A 91 -12.01 -34.95 2.27
N GLU A 92 -11.48 -35.32 1.11
CA GLU A 92 -12.15 -35.05 -0.16
C GLU A 92 -13.47 -35.81 -0.29
N GLU A 93 -13.56 -37.05 0.24
CA GLU A 93 -14.82 -37.80 0.26
C GLU A 93 -15.86 -37.12 1.16
N GLU A 94 -15.47 -36.62 2.33
CA GLU A 94 -16.37 -35.90 3.23
C GLU A 94 -16.86 -34.59 2.63
N ARG A 95 -15.99 -33.89 1.89
CA ARG A 95 -16.39 -32.69 1.14
C ARG A 95 -17.36 -33.02 0.03
N GLU A 96 -17.17 -34.14 -0.67
CA GLU A 96 -18.09 -34.59 -1.72
C GLU A 96 -19.50 -34.85 -1.18
N LEU A 97 -19.63 -35.35 0.06
CA LEU A 97 -20.95 -35.49 0.72
C LEU A 97 -21.67 -34.15 0.79
N PHE A 98 -20.98 -33.07 1.18
CA PHE A 98 -21.56 -31.72 1.19
C PHE A 98 -22.00 -31.26 -0.21
N ARG A 99 -21.24 -31.58 -1.26
CA ARG A 99 -21.61 -31.19 -2.64
C ARG A 99 -22.88 -31.90 -3.09
N LYS A 100 -22.93 -33.21 -2.87
CA LYS A 100 -24.04 -34.06 -3.33
C LYS A 100 -25.33 -33.84 -2.54
N HIS A 101 -25.22 -33.67 -1.22
CA HIS A 101 -26.37 -33.73 -0.32
C HIS A 101 -26.55 -32.47 0.53
N GLY A 102 -25.57 -31.56 0.57
CA GLY A 102 -25.57 -30.42 1.48
C GLY A 102 -25.94 -29.08 0.83
N TRP A 103 -25.43 -28.80 -0.37
CA TRP A 103 -25.50 -27.45 -0.96
C TRP A 103 -26.93 -26.94 -1.19
N ASP A 104 -27.81 -27.82 -1.67
CA ASP A 104 -29.26 -27.57 -1.88
C ASP A 104 -30.00 -27.32 -0.56
N ARG A 105 -29.52 -27.91 0.53
CA ARG A 105 -30.01 -27.72 1.91
C ARG A 105 -29.35 -26.53 2.61
N GLY A 106 -28.49 -25.80 1.91
CA GLY A 106 -27.75 -24.67 2.44
C GLY A 106 -26.64 -25.06 3.43
N LEU A 107 -26.04 -26.23 3.24
CA LEU A 107 -24.94 -26.75 4.06
C LEU A 107 -23.68 -26.82 3.19
N THR A 108 -22.58 -26.28 3.69
CA THR A 108 -21.27 -26.28 3.01
C THR A 108 -20.21 -26.72 4.01
N ALA A 109 -19.11 -27.28 3.51
CA ALA A 109 -17.96 -27.69 4.32
C ALA A 109 -17.33 -26.52 5.10
N VAL A 110 -17.50 -25.30 4.60
CA VAL A 110 -17.09 -24.06 5.28
C VAL A 110 -18.27 -23.11 5.31
N LYS A 111 -18.52 -22.51 6.49
CA LYS A 111 -19.49 -21.44 6.67
C LYS A 111 -18.87 -20.26 7.37
N ILE A 112 -19.36 -19.08 7.02
CA ILE A 112 -18.84 -17.81 7.50
C ILE A 112 -19.87 -17.24 8.47
N PHE A 113 -19.63 -17.51 9.76
CA PHE A 113 -20.43 -16.97 10.87
C PHE A 113 -19.73 -15.74 11.47
N PRO A 114 -20.45 -14.92 12.25
CA PRO A 114 -19.83 -13.92 13.11
C PRO A 114 -18.92 -14.59 14.16
N LEU A 115 -17.95 -13.83 14.69
CA LEU A 115 -17.04 -14.34 15.72
C LEU A 115 -17.74 -14.87 16.97
N SER A 116 -18.94 -14.36 17.27
CA SER A 116 -19.76 -14.82 18.39
C SER A 116 -21.18 -15.12 17.92
N HIS A 117 -21.74 -16.20 18.46
CA HIS A 117 -23.16 -16.53 18.32
C HIS A 117 -24.03 -15.81 19.36
N THR A 118 -23.42 -15.05 20.28
CA THR A 118 -24.10 -14.30 21.32
C THR A 118 -23.96 -12.80 21.11
N CYS A 119 -24.88 -12.01 21.67
CA CYS A 119 -24.73 -10.56 21.68
C CYS A 119 -23.51 -10.17 22.53
N ILE A 120 -22.55 -9.46 21.95
CA ILE A 120 -21.36 -8.94 22.64
C ILE A 120 -21.41 -7.41 22.86
N THR A 121 -22.53 -6.76 22.52
CA THR A 121 -22.68 -5.31 22.72
C THR A 121 -22.69 -4.99 24.21
N ALA A 122 -21.72 -4.19 24.65
CA ALA A 122 -21.64 -3.69 26.03
C ALA A 122 -22.92 -2.93 26.40
N GLY A 123 -23.45 -3.18 27.60
CA GLY A 123 -24.68 -2.55 28.10
C GLY A 123 -25.98 -3.06 27.47
N CYS A 124 -25.94 -4.04 26.57
CA CYS A 124 -27.17 -4.65 26.03
C CYS A 124 -27.79 -5.63 27.04
N GLU A 125 -29.10 -5.54 27.26
CA GLU A 125 -29.89 -6.51 28.05
C GLU A 125 -29.74 -7.96 27.55
N TYR A 126 -29.48 -8.13 26.25
CA TYR A 126 -29.33 -9.43 25.60
C TYR A 126 -27.87 -9.92 25.54
N ASN A 127 -26.93 -9.20 26.17
CA ASN A 127 -25.51 -9.57 26.18
C ASN A 127 -25.32 -11.00 26.74
N GLY A 128 -24.50 -11.79 26.05
CA GLY A 128 -24.22 -13.19 26.40
C GLY A 128 -25.30 -14.20 25.99
N ARG A 129 -26.44 -13.76 25.45
CA ARG A 129 -27.51 -14.67 24.96
C ARG A 129 -27.34 -15.01 23.49
N ILE A 130 -27.72 -16.23 23.11
CA ILE A 130 -27.62 -16.71 21.71
C ILE A 130 -28.56 -15.89 20.81
N LEU A 131 -28.01 -15.41 19.70
CA LEU A 131 -28.71 -14.69 18.66
C LEU A 131 -29.46 -15.67 17.75
N LYS A 132 -30.71 -15.31 17.40
CA LYS A 132 -31.62 -16.18 16.62
C LYS A 132 -32.10 -15.59 15.31
N LYS A 133 -31.99 -14.27 15.13
CA LYS A 133 -32.28 -13.66 13.85
C LYS A 133 -31.04 -13.81 12.98
N ASP A 134 -31.07 -14.76 12.06
CA ASP A 134 -30.02 -14.95 11.07
C ASP A 134 -30.47 -14.50 9.68
N GLU A 135 -29.52 -13.95 8.92
CA GLU A 135 -29.66 -13.68 7.50
C GLU A 135 -28.58 -14.48 6.78
N LYS A 136 -29.00 -15.32 5.83
CA LYS A 136 -28.14 -16.29 5.15
C LYS A 136 -28.07 -15.96 3.66
N SER A 137 -26.86 -15.91 3.12
CA SER A 137 -26.62 -15.70 1.69
C SER A 137 -25.53 -16.63 1.17
N GLN A 138 -25.60 -16.98 -0.11
CA GLN A 138 -24.47 -17.63 -0.79
C GLN A 138 -23.29 -16.64 -0.88
N ALA A 139 -22.09 -17.16 -0.92
CA ALA A 139 -20.85 -16.41 -1.07
C ALA A 139 -19.75 -17.29 -1.64
N VAL A 140 -18.60 -16.69 -1.93
CA VAL A 140 -17.41 -17.35 -2.46
C VAL A 140 -16.23 -17.09 -1.54
N LEU A 141 -15.51 -18.15 -1.18
CA LEU A 141 -14.29 -18.09 -0.39
C LEU A 141 -13.10 -18.52 -1.26
N TYR A 142 -12.08 -17.67 -1.32
CA TYR A 142 -10.80 -17.97 -1.94
C TYR A 142 -9.81 -18.45 -0.89
N THR A 143 -9.33 -19.69 -1.04
CA THR A 143 -8.35 -20.30 -0.10
C THR A 143 -7.04 -20.61 -0.79
N LEU A 144 -5.96 -20.69 -0.01
CA LEU A 144 -4.63 -21.03 -0.51
C LEU A 144 -4.50 -22.54 -0.84
N GLY A 145 -5.09 -23.40 -0.02
CA GLY A 145 -4.89 -24.86 -0.11
C GLY A 145 -6.01 -25.63 -0.80
N ASP A 146 -7.24 -25.13 -0.73
CA ASP A 146 -8.43 -25.85 -1.23
C ASP A 146 -9.04 -25.20 -2.48
N GLY A 147 -8.43 -24.11 -2.97
CA GLY A 147 -8.96 -23.31 -4.06
C GLY A 147 -10.25 -22.57 -3.72
N VAL A 148 -11.11 -22.38 -4.72
CA VAL A 148 -12.39 -21.69 -4.56
C VAL A 148 -13.38 -22.60 -3.83
N GLN A 149 -14.04 -22.07 -2.82
CA GLN A 149 -15.02 -22.79 -2.02
C GLN A 149 -16.40 -22.09 -2.05
N PRO A 150 -17.49 -22.83 -2.29
CA PRO A 150 -18.83 -22.32 -2.02
C PRO A 150 -19.06 -22.26 -0.52
N VAL A 151 -19.53 -21.12 -0.05
CA VAL A 151 -19.78 -20.90 1.38
C VAL A 151 -21.11 -20.19 1.57
N PHE A 152 -21.75 -20.45 2.71
CA PHE A 152 -22.82 -19.57 3.20
C PHE A 152 -22.24 -18.54 4.15
N ASN A 153 -22.63 -17.29 3.95
CA ASN A 153 -22.36 -16.16 4.83
C ASN A 153 -23.59 -15.91 5.71
N ILE A 154 -23.40 -15.89 7.01
CA ILE A 154 -24.45 -15.74 8.02
C ILE A 154 -24.19 -14.46 8.81
N HIS A 155 -25.21 -13.61 8.88
CA HIS A 155 -25.22 -12.45 9.78
C HIS A 155 -26.19 -12.72 10.92
N LEU A 156 -25.81 -12.32 12.14
CA LEU A 156 -26.67 -12.50 13.32
C LEU A 156 -27.08 -11.14 13.86
N THR A 157 -28.37 -10.87 14.02
CA THR A 157 -28.86 -9.59 14.52
C THR A 157 -29.42 -9.72 15.93
N CYS A 158 -28.98 -8.83 16.82
CA CYS A 158 -29.59 -8.69 18.14
C CYS A 158 -30.94 -7.96 18.04
N THR A 159 -32.00 -8.60 18.51
CA THR A 159 -33.36 -8.02 18.48
C THR A 159 -33.52 -6.84 19.44
N LYS A 160 -32.64 -6.71 20.46
CA LYS A 160 -32.65 -5.65 21.47
C LYS A 160 -31.83 -4.44 21.05
N CYS A 161 -30.51 -4.56 20.90
CA CYS A 161 -29.65 -3.44 20.53
C CYS A 161 -29.62 -3.15 19.02
N LYS A 162 -30.24 -3.99 18.19
CA LYS A 162 -30.28 -3.87 16.72
C LYS A 162 -28.92 -3.97 16.02
N THR A 163 -27.84 -4.25 16.74
CA THR A 163 -26.53 -4.57 16.16
C THR A 163 -26.62 -5.83 15.30
N THR A 164 -26.11 -5.74 14.08
CA THR A 164 -25.91 -6.90 13.19
C THR A 164 -24.45 -7.31 13.21
N PHE A 165 -24.18 -8.53 13.63
CA PHE A 165 -22.84 -9.10 13.70
C PHE A 165 -22.52 -9.82 12.39
N HIS A 166 -21.38 -9.46 11.79
CA HIS A 166 -20.79 -10.13 10.64
C HIS A 166 -19.49 -10.84 11.07
N ASN A 167 -18.88 -11.60 10.16
CA ASN A 167 -17.63 -12.32 10.40
C ASN A 167 -16.46 -11.42 10.84
N ASN A 168 -16.31 -10.21 10.27
CA ASN A 168 -15.16 -9.36 10.56
C ASN A 168 -15.48 -8.12 11.41
N PHE A 169 -16.75 -7.71 11.42
CA PHE A 169 -17.20 -6.47 12.04
C PHE A 169 -18.63 -6.61 12.53
N ALA A 170 -19.04 -5.68 13.39
CA ALA A 170 -20.43 -5.46 13.75
C ALA A 170 -20.93 -4.15 13.12
N VAL A 171 -22.24 -4.08 12.84
CA VAL A 171 -22.89 -2.90 12.28
C VAL A 171 -23.91 -2.38 13.27
N ASN A 172 -23.77 -1.11 13.65
CA ASN A 172 -24.75 -0.39 14.44
C ASN A 172 -24.76 1.08 14.00
N GLY A 173 -25.94 1.69 13.89
CA GLY A 173 -26.08 3.11 13.57
C GLY A 173 -25.45 3.55 12.23
N GLY A 174 -25.30 2.64 11.26
CA GLY A 174 -24.67 2.95 9.97
C GLY A 174 -23.14 2.89 9.96
N THR A 175 -22.50 2.46 11.06
CA THR A 175 -21.05 2.30 11.18
C THR A 175 -20.68 0.82 11.25
N ARG A 176 -19.61 0.43 10.54
CA ARG A 176 -18.94 -0.86 10.69
C ARG A 176 -17.81 -0.70 11.70
N THR A 177 -17.88 -1.44 12.80
CA THR A 177 -16.83 -1.51 13.81
C THR A 177 -16.19 -2.90 13.74
N TYR A 178 -14.93 -2.96 13.31
CA TYR A 178 -14.18 -4.22 13.24
C TYR A 178 -13.79 -4.71 14.63
N TYR A 179 -13.73 -6.03 14.81
CA TYR A 179 -13.48 -6.60 16.13
C TYR A 179 -12.05 -6.29 16.62
N PRO A 180 -11.89 -5.75 17.85
CA PRO A 180 -10.60 -5.28 18.34
C PRO A 180 -9.61 -6.43 18.55
N GLY A 181 -8.35 -6.22 18.14
CA GLY A 181 -7.24 -7.14 18.40
C GLY A 181 -7.30 -8.49 17.66
N ILE A 182 -8.32 -8.71 16.83
CA ILE A 182 -8.53 -9.98 16.11
C ILE A 182 -8.32 -9.74 14.62
N VAL A 183 -7.50 -10.59 14.00
CA VAL A 183 -7.41 -10.69 12.54
C VAL A 183 -8.07 -12.02 12.15
N PRO A 184 -9.28 -12.00 11.56
CA PRO A 184 -10.06 -13.21 11.29
C PRO A 184 -9.41 -14.08 10.22
N ASP A 185 -9.71 -15.38 10.24
CA ASP A 185 -9.16 -16.33 9.27
C ASP A 185 -9.69 -16.13 7.85
N TYR A 186 -10.89 -15.57 7.73
CA TYR A 186 -11.48 -15.16 6.45
C TYR A 186 -11.80 -13.67 6.51
N ILE A 187 -11.31 -12.89 5.56
CA ILE A 187 -11.59 -11.45 5.43
C ILE A 187 -12.57 -11.21 4.29
N GLN A 188 -13.55 -10.34 4.52
CA GLN A 188 -14.60 -9.96 3.58
C GLN A 188 -14.07 -8.84 2.68
N VAL A 189 -13.82 -9.18 1.42
CA VAL A 189 -13.22 -8.29 0.40
C VAL A 189 -14.23 -7.83 -0.65
N GLY A 190 -15.45 -8.36 -0.59
CA GLY A 190 -16.59 -7.92 -1.38
C GLY A 190 -17.87 -8.19 -0.59
N GLU A 191 -19.02 -7.88 -1.15
CA GLU A 191 -20.30 -8.15 -0.47
C GLU A 191 -20.49 -9.66 -0.23
N HIS A 192 -20.11 -10.47 -1.21
CA HIS A 192 -20.23 -11.93 -1.19
C HIS A 192 -18.90 -12.65 -1.42
N GLN A 193 -17.77 -11.95 -1.28
CA GLN A 193 -16.43 -12.48 -1.56
C GLN A 193 -15.55 -12.41 -0.32
N PHE A 194 -14.93 -13.54 -0.01
CA PHE A 194 -14.08 -13.73 1.15
C PHE A 194 -12.74 -14.32 0.75
N VAL A 195 -11.70 -13.92 1.45
CA VAL A 195 -10.32 -14.38 1.21
C VAL A 195 -9.78 -14.96 2.50
N GLU A 196 -9.13 -16.12 2.42
CA GLU A 196 -8.36 -16.68 3.53
C GLU A 196 -7.19 -15.75 3.88
N ARG A 197 -7.01 -15.48 5.17
CA ARG A 197 -5.92 -14.64 5.68
C ARG A 197 -4.54 -15.11 5.21
N LYS A 198 -4.31 -16.42 5.13
CA LYS A 198 -3.05 -16.98 4.63
C LYS A 198 -2.83 -16.68 3.15
N LEU A 199 -3.88 -16.72 2.34
CA LEU A 199 -3.82 -16.35 0.92
C LEU A 199 -3.53 -14.86 0.75
N ALA A 200 -4.20 -14.00 1.52
CA ALA A 200 -3.91 -12.56 1.52
C ALA A 200 -2.46 -12.26 1.96
N ALA A 201 -1.97 -12.91 3.02
CA ALA A 201 -0.58 -12.78 3.46
C ALA A 201 0.42 -13.30 2.40
N HIS A 202 0.06 -14.35 1.66
CA HIS A 202 0.86 -14.83 0.55
C HIS A 202 0.95 -13.78 -0.58
N TRP A 203 -0.16 -13.14 -0.95
CA TRP A 203 -0.13 -12.04 -1.93
C TRP A 203 0.69 -10.84 -1.48
N ILE A 204 0.58 -10.42 -0.21
CA ILE A 204 1.46 -9.38 0.35
C ILE A 204 2.93 -9.78 0.21
N SER A 205 3.26 -11.05 0.47
CA SER A 205 4.62 -11.56 0.33
C SER A 205 5.10 -11.53 -1.13
N LEU A 206 4.24 -11.86 -2.09
CA LEU A 206 4.54 -11.77 -3.52
C LEU A 206 4.72 -10.31 -3.97
N MET A 207 3.86 -9.41 -3.50
CA MET A 207 3.99 -7.96 -3.74
C MET A 207 5.32 -7.45 -3.21
N PHE A 208 5.67 -7.81 -1.97
CA PHE A 208 6.87 -7.34 -1.29
C PHE A 208 8.19 -7.91 -1.86
N ARG A 209 8.26 -9.24 -2.10
CA ARG A 209 9.50 -9.91 -2.55
C ARG A 209 9.66 -9.94 -4.07
N GLY A 210 8.56 -10.06 -4.80
CA GLY A 210 8.56 -10.27 -6.24
C GLY A 210 7.96 -9.13 -7.04
N TRP A 211 7.56 -8.04 -6.38
CA TRP A 211 6.89 -6.89 -6.99
C TRP A 211 5.67 -7.28 -7.84
N VAL A 212 4.99 -8.36 -7.45
CA VAL A 212 3.84 -8.91 -8.18
C VAL A 212 2.65 -7.99 -7.99
N SER A 213 2.08 -7.47 -9.07
CA SER A 213 0.88 -6.62 -9.00
C SER A 213 -0.35 -7.39 -8.50
N ALA A 214 -1.33 -6.69 -7.91
CA ALA A 214 -2.59 -7.30 -7.50
C ALA A 214 -3.31 -8.03 -8.64
N THR A 215 -3.24 -7.50 -9.85
CA THR A 215 -3.75 -8.17 -11.07
C THR A 215 -3.02 -9.47 -11.33
N ASN A 216 -1.68 -9.49 -11.26
CA ASN A 216 -0.93 -10.74 -11.44
C ASN A 216 -1.18 -11.73 -10.30
N CYS A 217 -1.37 -11.28 -9.06
CA CYS A 217 -1.81 -12.13 -7.95
C CYS A 217 -3.16 -12.80 -8.26
N SER A 218 -4.15 -12.04 -8.73
CA SER A 218 -5.47 -12.57 -9.09
C SER A 218 -5.41 -13.59 -10.24
N ARG A 219 -4.69 -13.27 -11.32
CA ARG A 219 -4.53 -14.17 -12.48
C ARG A 219 -3.74 -15.42 -12.15
N THR A 220 -2.71 -15.31 -11.32
CA THR A 220 -1.93 -16.46 -10.87
C THR A 220 -2.81 -17.38 -10.04
N TYR A 221 -3.64 -16.84 -9.15
CA TYR A 221 -4.60 -17.62 -8.38
C TYR A 221 -5.57 -18.40 -9.27
N ASP A 222 -6.19 -17.73 -10.24
CA ASP A 222 -7.12 -18.36 -11.18
C ASP A 222 -6.43 -19.48 -11.99
N LEU A 223 -5.18 -19.28 -12.37
CA LEU A 223 -4.41 -20.24 -13.16
C LEU A 223 -3.96 -21.46 -12.35
N THR A 224 -3.60 -21.30 -11.07
CA THR A 224 -2.87 -22.33 -10.32
C THR A 224 -3.60 -22.86 -9.09
N LEU A 225 -4.47 -22.07 -8.47
CA LEU A 225 -5.06 -22.37 -7.17
C LEU A 225 -6.58 -22.52 -7.20
N ALA A 226 -7.31 -21.99 -8.18
CA ALA A 226 -8.77 -21.94 -8.15
C ALA A 226 -9.46 -23.31 -7.98
N GLY A 227 -8.85 -24.38 -8.48
CA GLY A 227 -9.25 -25.76 -8.20
C GLY A 227 -10.53 -26.23 -8.90
N PRO A 228 -10.90 -27.52 -8.74
CA PRO A 228 -12.00 -28.16 -9.47
C PRO A 228 -13.40 -27.66 -9.08
N ASN A 229 -13.55 -27.13 -7.87
CA ASN A 229 -14.82 -26.59 -7.37
C ASN A 229 -15.43 -25.51 -8.27
N VAL A 230 -14.61 -24.79 -9.05
CA VAL A 230 -15.09 -23.81 -10.03
C VAL A 230 -16.12 -24.41 -10.98
N GLN A 231 -15.86 -25.62 -11.49
CA GLN A 231 -16.79 -26.27 -12.42
C GLN A 231 -18.03 -26.79 -11.69
N HIS A 232 -17.84 -27.45 -10.54
CA HIS A 232 -18.96 -27.95 -9.73
C HIS A 232 -19.94 -26.85 -9.31
N MET A 233 -19.44 -25.67 -8.92
CA MET A 233 -20.28 -24.52 -8.57
C MET A 233 -21.09 -24.02 -9.78
N LYS A 234 -20.50 -24.01 -10.98
CA LYS A 234 -21.21 -23.64 -12.20
C LYS A 234 -22.30 -24.65 -12.55
N ASP A 235 -21.98 -25.95 -12.50
CA ASP A 235 -22.91 -27.03 -12.83
C ASP A 235 -24.10 -27.06 -11.86
N PHE A 236 -23.85 -26.77 -10.58
CA PHE A 236 -24.90 -26.64 -9.57
C PHE A 236 -25.74 -25.35 -9.72
N GLY A 237 -25.25 -24.34 -10.45
CA GLY A 237 -25.93 -23.05 -10.59
C GLY A 237 -25.72 -22.12 -9.39
N TRP A 238 -24.52 -22.13 -8.79
CA TRP A 238 -24.17 -21.21 -7.70
C TRP A 238 -24.30 -19.75 -8.14
N GLN A 239 -24.91 -18.91 -7.29
CA GLN A 239 -25.31 -17.56 -7.67
C GLN A 239 -24.13 -16.64 -8.05
N PHE A 240 -22.98 -16.83 -7.41
CA PHE A 240 -21.84 -15.90 -7.51
C PHE A 240 -20.70 -16.46 -8.35
N GLY A 241 -20.11 -15.60 -9.17
CA GLY A 241 -18.94 -15.93 -9.99
C GLY A 241 -17.72 -16.28 -9.13
N THR A 242 -16.94 -17.25 -9.61
CA THR A 242 -15.76 -17.81 -8.93
C THR A 242 -14.45 -17.12 -9.29
N GLN A 243 -14.50 -16.06 -10.11
CA GLN A 243 -13.31 -15.39 -10.61
C GLN A 243 -12.80 -14.36 -9.59
N LEU A 244 -11.52 -14.47 -9.23
CA LEU A 244 -10.88 -13.50 -8.37
C LEU A 244 -10.52 -12.23 -9.16
N THR A 245 -10.85 -11.06 -8.63
CA THR A 245 -10.57 -9.77 -9.29
C THR A 245 -9.34 -9.09 -8.70
N THR A 246 -8.85 -8.05 -9.39
CA THR A 246 -7.75 -7.22 -8.89
C THR A 246 -8.17 -6.47 -7.63
N GLU A 247 -9.43 -6.03 -7.58
CA GLU A 247 -10.03 -5.28 -6.48
C GLU A 247 -10.13 -6.14 -5.22
N HIS A 248 -10.50 -7.42 -5.34
CA HIS A 248 -10.50 -8.34 -4.18
C HIS A 248 -9.11 -8.49 -3.55
N VAL A 249 -8.05 -8.51 -4.35
CA VAL A 249 -6.67 -8.59 -3.84
C VAL A 249 -6.27 -7.27 -3.16
N TRP A 250 -6.67 -6.12 -3.72
CA TRP A 250 -6.42 -4.82 -3.08
C TRP A 250 -7.21 -4.64 -1.79
N ASP A 251 -8.47 -5.03 -1.75
CA ASP A 251 -9.30 -4.95 -0.55
C ASP A 251 -8.77 -5.92 0.52
N ALA A 252 -8.27 -7.10 0.13
CA ALA A 252 -7.55 -8.00 1.03
C ALA A 252 -6.30 -7.32 1.63
N PHE A 253 -5.48 -6.69 0.80
CA PHE A 253 -4.28 -5.97 1.22
C PHE A 253 -4.62 -4.86 2.22
N VAL A 254 -5.54 -3.96 1.86
CA VAL A 254 -5.92 -2.79 2.65
C VAL A 254 -6.55 -3.20 3.97
N LEU A 255 -7.53 -4.11 3.94
CA LEU A 255 -8.19 -4.54 5.16
C LEU A 255 -7.22 -5.27 6.10
N LEU A 256 -6.40 -6.18 5.59
CA LEU A 256 -5.47 -6.93 6.43
C LEU A 256 -4.41 -6.03 7.08
N THR A 257 -3.87 -5.05 6.34
CA THR A 257 -2.89 -4.09 6.86
C THR A 257 -3.50 -3.14 7.90
N LEU A 258 -4.72 -2.64 7.68
CA LEU A 258 -5.45 -1.82 8.67
C LEU A 258 -5.77 -2.60 9.95
N LEU A 259 -6.20 -3.87 9.83
CA LEU A 259 -6.46 -4.73 10.98
C LEU A 259 -5.18 -5.06 11.76
N ASP A 260 -4.08 -5.33 11.05
CA ASP A 260 -2.78 -5.56 11.68
C ASP A 260 -2.29 -4.32 12.44
N HIS A 261 -2.43 -3.14 11.84
CA HIS A 261 -2.14 -1.87 12.51
C HIS A 261 -3.01 -1.68 13.76
N GLY A 262 -4.33 -1.88 13.67
CA GLY A 262 -5.22 -1.79 14.83
C GLY A 262 -4.85 -2.75 15.96
N ARG A 263 -4.40 -3.96 15.60
CA ARG A 263 -3.87 -4.93 16.58
C ARG A 263 -2.58 -4.44 17.27
N ARG A 264 -1.64 -3.85 16.52
CA ARG A 264 -0.35 -3.35 17.06
C ARG A 264 -0.53 -2.13 17.95
N GLU A 265 -1.30 -1.16 17.47
CA GLU A 265 -1.52 0.12 18.17
C GLU A 265 -2.67 0.07 19.18
N LYS A 266 -3.36 -1.07 19.28
CA LYS A 266 -4.56 -1.27 20.12
C LYS A 266 -5.68 -0.28 19.79
N THR A 267 -5.85 0.02 18.50
CA THR A 267 -6.91 0.87 17.98
C THR A 267 -8.03 0.03 17.33
N ILE A 268 -9.20 0.64 17.17
CA ILE A 268 -10.37 0.00 16.56
C ILE A 268 -10.59 0.62 15.18
N LEU A 269 -10.71 -0.24 14.16
CA LEU A 269 -11.05 0.20 12.81
C LEU A 269 -12.56 0.43 12.71
N GLU A 270 -12.93 1.68 12.42
CA GLU A 270 -14.31 2.08 12.14
C GLU A 270 -14.41 2.74 10.77
N VAL A 271 -15.42 2.32 10.00
CA VAL A 271 -15.72 2.83 8.66
C VAL A 271 -17.24 2.92 8.44
N PRO A 272 -17.72 3.77 7.53
CA PRO A 272 -19.14 3.80 7.16
C PRO A 272 -19.62 2.44 6.62
N HIS A 273 -20.85 2.05 6.98
CA HIS A 273 -21.45 0.81 6.48
C HIS A 273 -21.95 0.93 5.04
N GLY A 274 -22.58 2.07 4.73
CA GLY A 274 -23.07 2.41 3.38
C GLY A 274 -22.01 3.10 2.51
N GLY A 275 -22.45 3.62 1.36
CA GLY A 275 -21.58 4.27 0.37
C GLY A 275 -20.89 3.29 -0.59
N ASN A 276 -20.09 3.82 -1.51
CA ASN A 276 -19.37 3.01 -2.49
C ASN A 276 -18.29 2.16 -1.78
N SER A 277 -18.30 0.84 -2.03
CA SER A 277 -17.34 -0.10 -1.45
C SER A 277 -15.88 0.29 -1.77
N GLU A 278 -15.63 0.84 -2.96
CA GLU A 278 -14.29 1.25 -3.40
C GLU A 278 -13.63 2.29 -2.48
N ASN A 279 -14.44 3.15 -1.85
CA ASN A 279 -13.97 4.27 -1.03
C ASN A 279 -14.05 4.00 0.48
N ARG A 280 -14.52 2.81 0.89
CA ARG A 280 -14.85 2.50 2.29
C ARG A 280 -13.66 2.71 3.24
N PHE A 281 -12.45 2.39 2.79
CA PHE A 281 -11.24 2.47 3.59
C PHE A 281 -10.38 3.70 3.32
N THR A 282 -10.78 4.59 2.40
CA THR A 282 -9.98 5.77 2.01
C THR A 282 -9.63 6.64 3.20
N GLU A 283 -10.60 6.93 4.07
CA GLU A 283 -10.37 7.74 5.27
C GLU A 283 -9.46 7.05 6.29
N ALA A 284 -9.58 5.72 6.44
CA ALA A 284 -8.71 4.95 7.33
C ALA A 284 -7.26 4.90 6.83
N MET A 285 -7.05 4.72 5.51
CA MET A 285 -5.75 4.80 4.87
C MET A 285 -5.15 6.21 5.00
N SER A 286 -5.97 7.26 4.82
CA SER A 286 -5.52 8.65 4.95
C SER A 286 -5.08 8.96 6.38
N ARG A 287 -5.84 8.53 7.39
CA ARG A 287 -5.45 8.65 8.79
C ARG A 287 -4.10 7.96 9.06
N ARG A 288 -3.91 6.75 8.54
CA ARG A 288 -2.65 6.02 8.67
C ARG A 288 -1.48 6.75 8.02
N ASN A 289 -1.66 7.30 6.81
CA ASN A 289 -0.62 8.09 6.14
C ASN A 289 -0.26 9.34 6.95
N THR A 290 -1.28 10.03 7.49
CA THR A 290 -1.11 11.19 8.36
C THR A 290 -0.31 10.88 9.61
N GLU A 291 -0.55 9.72 10.24
CA GLU A 291 0.23 9.27 11.39
C GLU A 291 1.71 9.08 11.04
N VAL A 292 2.02 8.43 9.91
CA VAL A 292 3.42 8.26 9.48
C VAL A 292 4.09 9.61 9.26
N VAL A 293 3.38 10.59 8.71
CA VAL A 293 3.92 11.94 8.51
C VAL A 293 4.17 12.69 9.81
N ASN A 294 3.27 12.54 10.79
CA ASN A 294 3.33 13.31 12.03
C ASN A 294 4.25 12.69 13.09
N PHE A 295 4.38 11.36 13.09
CA PHE A 295 5.11 10.60 14.11
C PHE A 295 6.29 9.81 13.54
N GLY A 296 6.46 9.80 12.21
CA GLY A 296 7.43 8.95 11.54
C GLY A 296 7.01 7.48 11.49
N ASN A 297 7.92 6.65 10.99
CA ASN A 297 7.77 5.20 11.07
C ASN A 297 8.45 4.64 12.33
N ASN A 298 8.42 3.32 12.52
CA ASN A 298 8.99 2.64 13.69
C ASN A 298 10.53 2.61 13.73
N THR A 299 11.22 3.38 12.89
CA THR A 299 12.68 3.44 12.81
C THR A 299 13.28 4.81 13.10
N VAL A 300 12.48 5.86 13.36
CA VAL A 300 12.98 7.24 13.54
C VAL A 300 13.99 7.42 14.68
N ASN A 301 13.98 6.52 15.67
CA ASN A 301 14.92 6.50 16.78
C ASN A 301 15.99 5.41 16.64
N HIS A 302 16.17 4.85 15.43
CA HIS A 302 17.07 3.73 15.22
C HIS A 302 18.53 4.14 15.45
N CYS A 303 19.23 3.37 16.30
CA CYS A 303 20.65 3.51 16.54
C CYS A 303 21.32 2.12 16.56
N CYS A 304 22.04 1.79 15.49
CA CYS A 304 22.94 0.63 15.46
C CYS A 304 24.36 1.07 15.11
N ASP A 305 25.33 0.23 15.44
CA ASP A 305 26.77 0.42 15.15
C ASP A 305 27.13 0.61 13.66
N ARG A 306 26.26 0.22 12.72
CA ARG A 306 26.43 0.50 11.29
C ARG A 306 26.04 1.92 10.90
N CYS A 307 25.14 2.52 11.67
CA CYS A 307 24.61 3.86 11.41
C CYS A 307 25.25 4.92 12.31
N PHE A 308 25.89 4.50 13.40
CA PHE A 308 26.34 5.36 14.48
C PHE A 308 27.78 5.04 14.88
N ARG A 309 28.62 6.08 15.02
CA ARG A 309 29.98 6.00 15.58
C ARG A 309 30.12 6.90 16.79
N GLU A 310 30.87 6.45 17.79
CA GLU A 310 31.15 7.22 19.00
C GLU A 310 32.51 7.88 19.00
N ASN A 311 32.58 9.07 19.60
CA ASN A 311 33.83 9.78 19.91
C ASN A 311 34.81 9.87 18.72
N VAL A 312 34.28 9.97 17.50
CA VAL A 312 35.09 10.07 16.27
C VAL A 312 35.50 11.50 15.97
N VAL A 313 34.86 12.46 16.64
CA VAL A 313 35.10 13.89 16.48
C VAL A 313 36.03 14.37 17.60
N LYS A 314 37.07 15.14 17.26
CA LYS A 314 38.05 15.61 18.24
C LYS A 314 37.42 16.66 19.16
N ARG A 315 37.78 16.62 20.44
CA ARG A 315 37.42 17.62 21.43
C ARG A 315 38.43 18.77 21.40
N ASP A 316 37.95 20.00 21.32
CA ASP A 316 38.78 21.18 21.51
C ASP A 316 39.22 21.29 22.98
N GLY A 317 40.52 21.40 23.20
CA GLY A 317 41.10 21.55 24.54
C GLY A 317 40.80 22.90 25.19
N SER A 318 40.41 23.91 24.42
CA SER A 318 40.16 25.27 24.91
C SER A 318 38.68 25.54 25.23
N THR A 319 37.75 25.12 24.37
CA THR A 319 36.30 25.31 24.55
C THR A 319 35.59 24.09 25.13
N GLY A 320 36.20 22.90 25.08
CA GLY A 320 35.59 21.65 25.52
C GLY A 320 34.54 21.07 24.55
N ALA A 321 34.28 21.74 23.43
CA ALA A 321 33.31 21.35 22.40
C ALA A 321 33.88 20.31 21.40
N TYR A 322 33.01 19.56 20.73
CA TYR A 322 33.40 18.60 19.70
C TYR A 322 33.45 19.28 18.33
N LEU A 323 34.55 19.13 17.60
CA LEU A 323 34.83 19.87 16.36
C LEU A 323 34.69 18.99 15.12
N LEU A 324 33.63 19.19 14.34
CA LEU A 324 33.53 18.61 12.99
C LEU A 324 34.32 19.50 12.02
N TYR A 325 35.39 18.96 11.45
CA TYR A 325 36.27 19.71 10.54
C TYR A 325 35.75 19.61 9.11
N ARG A 326 35.40 20.76 8.50
CA ARG A 326 35.40 20.95 7.04
C ARG A 326 36.70 21.60 6.60
N VAL A 327 37.01 21.54 5.30
CA VAL A 327 38.24 22.10 4.70
C VAL A 327 38.45 23.58 5.05
N SER A 328 37.37 24.34 5.29
CA SER A 328 37.40 25.79 5.54
C SER A 328 36.59 26.28 6.76
N SER A 329 35.92 25.39 7.50
CA SER A 329 35.11 25.76 8.67
C SER A 329 35.08 24.66 9.74
N VAL A 330 34.89 25.05 10.99
CA VAL A 330 34.77 24.12 12.13
C VAL A 330 33.40 24.28 12.75
N PHE A 331 32.64 23.19 12.85
CA PHE A 331 31.34 23.19 13.50
C PHE A 331 31.43 22.57 14.89
N LEU A 332 30.64 23.13 15.80
CA LEU A 332 30.48 22.60 17.15
C LEU A 332 29.39 21.54 17.14
N LEU A 333 29.76 20.30 17.40
CA LEU A 333 28.81 19.24 17.71
C LEU A 333 28.54 19.21 19.21
N SER A 334 27.30 18.85 19.53
CA SER A 334 26.85 18.61 20.91
C SER A 334 27.49 17.35 21.51
N SER A 335 28.00 16.43 20.68
CA SER A 335 28.67 15.20 21.11
C SER A 335 29.79 14.78 20.16
N GLY A 336 30.65 13.86 20.59
CA GLY A 336 31.68 13.27 19.73
C GLY A 336 31.16 12.20 18.77
N ASN A 337 29.84 12.00 18.75
CA ASN A 337 29.19 10.91 18.04
C ASN A 337 28.66 11.37 16.68
N VAL A 338 28.55 10.43 15.73
CA VAL A 338 28.08 10.72 14.38
C VAL A 338 27.10 9.64 13.92
N GLN A 339 25.88 10.06 13.60
CA GLN A 339 24.89 9.31 12.87
C GLN A 339 24.81 9.78 11.42
N VAL A 340 24.83 8.83 10.48
CA VAL A 340 24.76 9.12 9.05
C VAL A 340 23.45 8.65 8.45
N VAL A 341 22.84 9.53 7.65
CA VAL A 341 21.68 9.24 6.81
C VAL A 341 22.00 9.54 5.35
N VAL A 342 21.39 8.78 4.46
CA VAL A 342 21.65 8.82 3.02
C VAL A 342 20.32 9.02 2.29
N GLY A 343 20.20 10.09 1.52
CA GLY A 343 19.02 10.41 0.74
C GLY A 343 19.22 10.18 -0.74
N ASP A 344 18.14 9.81 -1.43
CA ASP A 344 18.14 9.60 -2.88
C ASP A 344 16.72 9.74 -3.46
N GLY A 345 16.64 10.05 -4.75
CA GLY A 345 15.43 10.22 -5.53
C GLY A 345 15.26 9.11 -6.55
N LEU A 346 14.07 8.49 -6.59
CA LEU A 346 13.75 7.51 -7.63
C LEU A 346 12.58 7.94 -8.52
N SER A 347 12.64 7.49 -9.77
CA SER A 347 11.64 7.79 -10.81
C SER A 347 10.42 6.86 -10.74
N ILE A 348 9.83 6.74 -9.56
CA ILE A 348 8.50 6.14 -9.33
C ILE A 348 7.51 7.26 -9.01
N GLY A 349 6.23 7.02 -9.27
CA GLY A 349 5.25 8.06 -9.00
C GLY A 349 3.82 7.65 -9.26
N ARG A 350 2.93 8.59 -9.03
CA ARG A 350 1.48 8.47 -9.19
C ARG A 350 0.92 9.54 -10.13
N PRO A 351 -0.30 9.35 -10.66
CA PRO A 351 -1.08 10.41 -11.29
C PRO A 351 -1.26 11.64 -10.37
N ILE A 352 -1.06 12.84 -10.92
CA ILE A 352 -1.23 14.13 -10.25
C ILE A 352 -2.03 15.10 -11.14
N CYS A 353 -2.45 16.21 -10.56
CA CYS A 353 -3.07 17.30 -11.33
C CYS A 353 -2.11 17.84 -12.40
N GLY A 354 -2.63 18.12 -13.60
CA GLY A 354 -1.84 18.67 -14.71
C GLY A 354 -1.39 20.12 -14.56
N VAL A 355 -2.00 20.85 -13.63
CA VAL A 355 -1.60 22.22 -13.24
C VAL A 355 -0.32 22.15 -12.42
N THR A 356 0.69 22.90 -12.83
CA THR A 356 1.99 22.96 -12.16
C THR A 356 1.82 23.43 -10.72
N HIS A 357 2.57 22.82 -9.80
CA HIS A 357 2.52 23.06 -8.34
C HIS A 357 1.18 22.74 -7.68
N CYS A 358 0.18 22.22 -8.40
CA CYS A 358 -1.08 21.80 -7.79
C CYS A 358 -0.86 20.54 -6.95
N PRO A 359 -1.10 20.62 -5.63
CA PRO A 359 -0.84 19.50 -4.74
C PRO A 359 -2.11 18.67 -4.44
N LYS A 360 -3.26 19.12 -4.96
CA LYS A 360 -4.54 18.47 -4.73
C LYS A 360 -4.60 17.14 -5.48
N PRO A 361 -4.97 16.04 -4.82
CA PRO A 361 -5.06 14.75 -5.47
C PRO A 361 -6.18 14.74 -6.51
N LEU A 362 -6.02 13.87 -7.50
CA LEU A 362 -7.11 13.59 -8.45
C LEU A 362 -8.21 12.79 -7.75
N SER A 363 -9.47 13.12 -8.07
CA SER A 363 -10.64 12.33 -7.61
C SER A 363 -10.66 10.94 -8.25
N ASN A 364 -10.11 10.80 -9.45
CA ASN A 364 -9.94 9.53 -10.16
C ASN A 364 -8.58 9.55 -10.90
N ASN A 365 -7.89 8.40 -10.93
CA ASN A 365 -6.60 8.24 -11.62
C ASN A 365 -6.66 8.44 -13.15
N ARG A 366 -7.86 8.48 -13.75
CA ARG A 366 -8.09 8.77 -15.17
C ARG A 366 -8.23 10.26 -15.49
N ASN A 367 -8.46 11.10 -14.49
CA ASN A 367 -8.63 12.54 -14.71
C ASN A 367 -7.27 13.18 -15.01
N ARG A 368 -7.23 14.27 -15.78
CA ARG A 368 -6.00 15.06 -15.98
C ARG A 368 -5.84 16.14 -14.91
N PHE A 369 -6.95 16.62 -14.37
CA PHE A 369 -6.99 17.70 -13.39
C PHE A 369 -7.79 17.31 -12.16
N CYS A 370 -7.48 17.93 -11.02
CA CYS A 370 -8.23 17.74 -9.78
C CYS A 370 -9.60 18.44 -9.87
N ASN A 371 -10.46 18.25 -8.86
CA ASN A 371 -11.81 18.83 -8.86
C ASN A 371 -11.82 20.37 -8.96
N ASP A 372 -10.76 21.02 -8.48
CA ASP A 372 -10.66 22.48 -8.45
C ASP A 372 -10.10 23.08 -9.74
N HIS A 373 -9.60 22.23 -10.64
CA HIS A 373 -9.05 22.62 -11.94
C HIS A 373 -9.78 21.89 -13.08
N GLN A 374 -11.05 21.52 -12.89
CA GLN A 374 -11.84 20.86 -13.94
C GLN A 374 -12.06 21.77 -15.16
N ASP A 375 -12.05 23.08 -14.95
CA ASP A 375 -12.12 24.10 -15.99
C ASP A 375 -10.97 23.99 -16.99
N GLU A 376 -9.79 23.48 -16.58
CA GLU A 376 -8.64 23.24 -17.45
C GLU A 376 -8.89 22.16 -18.52
N GLU A 377 -9.91 21.30 -18.37
CA GLU A 377 -10.30 20.37 -19.44
C GLU A 377 -10.91 21.08 -20.66
N ASN A 378 -11.35 22.34 -20.52
CA ASN A 378 -11.95 23.09 -21.62
C ASN A 378 -10.92 23.78 -22.52
N PHE A 379 -9.64 23.82 -22.12
CA PHE A 379 -8.58 24.50 -22.87
C PHE A 379 -7.67 23.51 -23.61
N CYS A 380 -7.09 24.02 -24.70
CA CYS A 380 -6.16 23.26 -25.53
C CYS A 380 -4.98 22.72 -24.72
N SER A 381 -4.67 21.43 -24.91
CA SER A 381 -3.62 20.74 -24.17
C SER A 381 -2.20 21.06 -24.60
N VAL A 382 -2.01 21.87 -25.64
CA VAL A 382 -0.69 22.35 -26.08
C VAL A 382 -0.21 23.41 -25.09
N THR A 383 0.98 23.19 -24.52
CA THR A 383 1.56 24.07 -23.50
C THR A 383 1.61 25.51 -23.99
N GLY A 384 1.00 26.43 -23.23
CA GLY A 384 0.92 27.86 -23.56
C GLY A 384 -0.27 28.27 -24.43
N CYS A 385 -1.14 27.34 -24.82
CA CYS A 385 -2.39 27.65 -25.54
C CYS A 385 -3.58 27.68 -24.58
N HIS A 386 -4.37 28.76 -24.62
CA HIS A 386 -5.56 28.94 -23.77
C HIS A 386 -6.87 29.05 -24.58
N ARG A 387 -6.84 28.60 -25.84
CA ARG A 387 -8.06 28.54 -26.66
C ARG A 387 -8.90 27.34 -26.28
N ASP A 388 -10.21 27.48 -26.41
CA ASP A 388 -11.16 26.41 -26.15
C ASP A 388 -10.91 25.20 -27.06
N ILE A 389 -11.17 24.01 -26.53
CA ILE A 389 -11.09 22.77 -27.29
C ILE A 389 -12.21 22.67 -28.33
N VAL A 390 -11.93 21.95 -29.41
CA VAL A 390 -13.00 21.46 -30.28
C VAL A 390 -13.69 20.29 -29.55
N PRO A 391 -15.04 20.27 -29.45
CA PRO A 391 -15.75 19.19 -28.76
C PRO A 391 -15.32 17.79 -29.24
N GLY A 392 -15.00 16.91 -28.28
CA GLY A 392 -14.50 15.55 -28.55
C GLY A 392 -12.99 15.43 -28.77
N THR A 393 -12.26 16.55 -28.73
CA THR A 393 -10.80 16.61 -28.82
C THR A 393 -10.20 17.25 -27.56
N LYS A 394 -8.87 17.20 -27.41
CA LYS A 394 -8.11 17.89 -26.37
C LYS A 394 -7.34 19.10 -26.91
N SER A 395 -7.58 19.47 -28.16
CA SER A 395 -6.92 20.54 -28.89
C SER A 395 -7.93 21.59 -29.38
N CYS A 396 -7.46 22.83 -29.57
CA CYS A 396 -8.27 23.91 -30.15
C CYS A 396 -8.40 23.77 -31.67
N ASP A 397 -9.11 24.70 -32.31
CA ASP A 397 -9.36 24.75 -33.76
C ASP A 397 -8.13 24.95 -34.65
N ASN A 398 -6.93 25.14 -34.09
CA ASN A 398 -5.71 25.20 -34.88
C ASN A 398 -5.31 23.82 -35.40
N GLN A 399 -5.15 23.74 -36.73
CA GLN A 399 -4.83 22.52 -37.45
C GLN A 399 -3.54 21.84 -36.94
N GLU A 400 -2.49 22.60 -36.59
CA GLU A 400 -1.24 22.06 -36.05
C GLU A 400 -1.49 21.33 -34.71
N HIS A 401 -2.35 21.89 -33.85
CA HIS A 401 -2.66 21.29 -32.54
C HIS A 401 -3.57 20.05 -32.69
N GLN A 402 -4.48 20.06 -33.66
CA GLN A 402 -5.29 18.89 -34.03
C GLN A 402 -4.42 17.77 -34.60
N ASP A 403 -3.47 18.11 -35.47
CA ASP A 403 -2.53 17.16 -36.06
C ASP A 403 -1.58 16.57 -35.00
N MET A 404 -1.14 17.37 -34.02
CA MET A 404 -0.39 16.90 -32.85
C MET A 404 -1.18 15.85 -32.05
N GLU A 405 -2.46 16.11 -31.76
CA GLU A 405 -3.31 15.18 -31.01
C GLU A 405 -3.54 13.87 -31.79
N LYS A 406 -3.83 13.98 -33.09
CA LYS A 406 -4.02 12.82 -33.97
C LYS A 406 -2.75 11.97 -34.04
N LEU A 407 -1.59 12.60 -34.19
CA LEU A 407 -0.30 11.92 -34.22
C LEU A 407 0.02 11.25 -32.88
N HIS A 408 -0.29 11.91 -31.75
CA HIS A 408 -0.14 11.34 -30.40
C HIS A 408 -0.90 10.02 -30.25
N TYR A 409 -2.20 10.00 -30.54
CA TYR A 409 -3.01 8.79 -30.36
C TYR A 409 -2.68 7.71 -31.39
N THR A 410 -2.27 8.08 -32.61
CA THR A 410 -1.77 7.11 -33.60
C THR A 410 -0.50 6.43 -33.09
N HIS A 411 0.44 7.21 -32.54
CA HIS A 411 1.68 6.70 -31.95
C HIS A 411 1.42 5.82 -30.73
N VAL A 412 0.56 6.25 -29.80
CA VAL A 412 0.18 5.45 -28.63
C VAL A 412 -0.45 4.12 -29.06
N SER A 413 -1.34 4.13 -30.04
CA SER A 413 -1.98 2.92 -30.58
C SER A 413 -0.96 1.97 -31.20
N ALA A 414 0.00 2.48 -31.98
CA ALA A 414 1.07 1.69 -32.58
C ALA A 414 2.05 1.11 -31.53
N SER A 415 2.39 1.86 -30.48
CA SER A 415 3.26 1.44 -29.36
C SER A 415 2.65 0.31 -28.50
N THR A 416 1.34 0.05 -28.61
CA THR A 416 0.72 -1.12 -27.96
C THR A 416 1.04 -2.47 -28.61
N THR A 417 1.70 -2.48 -29.79
CA THR A 417 2.15 -3.71 -30.46
C THR A 417 3.33 -4.38 -29.76
N LEU A 418 3.43 -5.72 -29.85
CA LEU A 418 4.27 -6.59 -29.01
C LEU A 418 5.77 -6.23 -28.92
N GLY A 419 6.35 -5.60 -29.95
CA GLY A 419 7.79 -5.43 -30.10
C GLY A 419 8.44 -4.51 -29.06
N GLU A 420 7.81 -3.36 -28.78
CA GLU A 420 8.35 -2.38 -27.82
C GLU A 420 8.13 -2.83 -26.37
N ARG A 421 7.05 -3.56 -26.09
CA ARG A 421 6.82 -4.19 -24.76
C ARG A 421 7.91 -5.21 -24.44
N TYR A 422 8.34 -5.99 -25.43
CA TYR A 422 9.36 -7.02 -25.27
C TYR A 422 10.74 -6.42 -24.94
N GLN A 423 11.09 -5.30 -25.58
CA GLN A 423 12.34 -4.57 -25.29
C GLN A 423 12.33 -3.94 -23.88
N ARG A 424 11.22 -3.31 -23.47
CA ARG A 424 11.07 -2.76 -22.11
C ARG A 424 11.05 -3.86 -21.04
N HIS A 425 10.53 -5.05 -21.34
CA HIS A 425 10.57 -6.20 -20.44
C HIS A 425 12.00 -6.76 -20.25
N ARG A 426 12.82 -6.80 -21.32
CA ARG A 426 14.24 -7.24 -21.21
C ARG A 426 15.09 -6.30 -20.36
N GLN A 427 14.85 -4.99 -20.43
CA GLN A 427 15.61 -4.00 -19.65
C GLN A 427 15.31 -4.07 -18.15
N ARG A 428 14.09 -4.45 -17.76
CA ARG A 428 13.66 -4.57 -16.34
C ARG A 428 14.30 -5.72 -15.55
N HIS A 429 15.01 -6.64 -16.21
CA HIS A 429 15.70 -7.75 -15.54
C HIS A 429 17.17 -7.44 -15.18
N HIS A 430 17.68 -6.24 -15.50
CA HIS A 430 18.94 -5.78 -14.94
C HIS A 430 18.66 -5.15 -13.57
N ALA A 431 19.14 -5.80 -12.51
CA ALA A 431 18.88 -5.43 -11.11
C ALA A 431 19.43 -4.04 -10.67
N ASN A 432 20.13 -3.33 -11.57
CA ASN A 432 20.85 -2.09 -11.30
C ASN A 432 20.40 -0.89 -12.15
N ASP A 433 19.35 -1.03 -12.96
CA ASP A 433 18.83 0.11 -13.74
C ASP A 433 17.53 0.60 -13.09
N ALA A 434 17.54 1.84 -12.59
CA ALA A 434 16.35 2.52 -12.11
C ALA A 434 15.22 2.44 -13.16
N PRO A 435 13.95 2.32 -12.74
CA PRO A 435 12.84 2.31 -13.68
C PRO A 435 12.89 3.55 -14.58
N ALA A 436 13.01 3.34 -15.89
CA ALA A 436 13.05 4.44 -16.85
C ALA A 436 11.79 5.33 -16.72
N ARG A 437 12.00 6.65 -16.63
CA ARG A 437 10.93 7.66 -16.69
C ARG A 437 10.10 7.46 -17.95
N ASP A 438 8.83 7.85 -17.88
CA ASP A 438 8.03 7.94 -19.11
C ASP A 438 8.74 8.92 -20.06
N PRO A 439 8.92 8.56 -21.34
CA PRO A 439 9.71 9.36 -22.26
C PRO A 439 9.07 10.72 -22.49
N GLU A 440 9.90 11.74 -22.67
CA GLU A 440 9.42 13.08 -22.98
C GLU A 440 8.99 13.14 -24.45
N VAL A 441 7.79 13.67 -24.69
CA VAL A 441 7.21 13.79 -26.02
C VAL A 441 7.23 15.25 -26.45
N GLU A 442 8.07 15.56 -27.43
CA GLU A 442 8.13 16.87 -28.08
C GLU A 442 7.56 16.79 -29.50
N TYR A 443 6.97 17.88 -29.97
CA TYR A 443 6.48 18.01 -31.33
C TYR A 443 7.28 19.11 -32.04
N THR A 444 7.74 18.85 -33.25
CA THR A 444 8.36 19.89 -34.10
C THR A 444 7.45 20.19 -35.28
N LEU A 445 7.34 21.48 -35.61
CA LEU A 445 6.71 21.95 -36.83
C LEU A 445 7.77 22.11 -37.92
N ASP A 446 7.56 21.47 -39.07
CA ASP A 446 8.36 21.75 -40.26
C ASP A 446 7.90 23.05 -40.95
N GLY A 447 8.75 23.58 -41.84
CA GLY A 447 8.50 24.85 -42.54
C GLY A 447 7.27 24.86 -43.45
N ASN A 448 6.60 23.71 -43.64
CA ASN A 448 5.37 23.55 -44.42
C ASN A 448 4.14 23.23 -43.56
N GLY A 449 4.24 23.31 -42.23
CA GLY A 449 3.14 23.04 -41.29
C GLY A 449 2.97 21.55 -40.93
N GLY A 450 3.90 20.67 -41.31
CA GLY A 450 3.90 19.26 -40.93
C GLY A 450 4.38 19.05 -39.48
N VAL A 451 3.62 18.28 -38.71
CA VAL A 451 3.94 17.93 -37.31
C VAL A 451 4.75 16.64 -37.25
N LYS A 452 5.88 16.65 -36.54
CA LYS A 452 6.67 15.45 -36.22
C LYS A 452 6.72 15.22 -34.72
N ILE A 453 6.55 13.97 -34.30
CA ILE A 453 6.68 13.55 -32.90
C ILE A 453 8.12 13.09 -32.63
N HIS A 454 8.71 13.59 -31.56
CA HIS A 454 10.01 13.18 -31.04
C HIS A 454 9.79 12.59 -29.65
N VAL A 455 10.15 11.31 -29.50
CA VAL A 455 10.11 10.60 -28.22
C VAL A 455 11.55 10.46 -27.74
N GLY A 456 11.94 11.26 -26.76
CA GLY A 456 13.27 11.25 -26.18
C GLY A 456 13.29 10.59 -24.80
N PRO A 457 14.44 10.05 -24.36
CA PRO A 457 14.63 9.75 -22.95
C PRO A 457 14.41 11.05 -22.17
N HIS A 458 13.66 10.98 -21.07
CA HIS A 458 13.55 12.12 -20.16
C HIS A 458 14.96 12.48 -19.70
N ALA A 459 15.40 13.72 -19.92
CA ALA A 459 16.66 14.19 -19.33
C ALA A 459 16.49 14.04 -17.82
N GLY A 460 17.20 13.11 -17.21
CA GLY A 460 17.23 13.01 -15.75
C GLY A 460 17.66 14.37 -15.21
N THR A 461 17.01 14.82 -14.14
CA THR A 461 17.36 16.07 -13.48
C THR A 461 18.25 15.72 -12.30
N ILE A 462 19.49 16.23 -12.33
CA ILE A 462 20.26 16.51 -11.11
C ILE A 462 19.44 17.53 -10.32
N GLY A 463 19.45 17.47 -8.98
CA GLY A 463 18.68 18.37 -8.14
C GLY A 463 18.91 19.82 -8.56
N VAL A 464 17.84 20.57 -8.82
CA VAL A 464 17.93 21.96 -9.28
C VAL A 464 17.68 22.91 -8.12
N THR A 465 18.40 24.04 -8.08
CA THR A 465 18.16 25.11 -7.10
C THR A 465 16.91 25.91 -7.45
N ASP A 466 16.28 26.52 -6.44
CA ASP A 466 15.08 27.32 -6.62
C ASP A 466 15.33 28.54 -7.54
N GLU A 467 16.54 29.11 -7.54
CA GLU A 467 16.91 30.23 -8.43
C GLU A 467 16.86 29.86 -9.91
N VAL A 468 17.20 28.62 -10.27
CA VAL A 468 17.11 28.12 -11.65
C VAL A 468 15.66 27.89 -12.04
N ILE A 469 14.81 27.45 -11.10
CA ILE A 469 13.36 27.32 -11.30
C ILE A 469 12.75 28.73 -11.49
N ALA A 470 13.09 29.68 -10.63
CA ALA A 470 12.58 31.05 -10.65
C ALA A 470 13.01 31.83 -11.91
N ARG A 471 14.24 31.63 -12.41
CA ARG A 471 14.73 32.23 -13.67
C ARG A 471 13.96 31.79 -14.92
N THR A 472 13.13 30.75 -14.83
CA THR A 472 12.22 30.36 -15.91
C THR A 472 10.82 30.97 -15.80
N GLN A 473 10.52 31.77 -14.75
CA GLN A 473 9.16 32.17 -14.36
C GLN A 473 9.02 33.62 -13.80
N GLU A 474 9.84 34.58 -14.21
CA GLU A 474 9.78 35.99 -13.71
C GLU A 474 8.37 36.65 -13.86
N GLU A 475 7.62 36.86 -12.75
CA GLU A 475 7.29 38.18 -12.14
C GLU A 475 6.10 38.20 -11.11
N VAL A 476 6.35 38.83 -9.93
CA VAL A 476 5.48 39.61 -9.00
C VAL A 476 4.63 38.92 -7.89
N ALA A 477 4.51 39.64 -6.76
CA ALA A 477 4.36 39.19 -5.37
C ALA A 477 2.99 39.36 -4.67
N LEU A 478 2.77 38.47 -3.69
CA LEU A 478 2.10 38.52 -2.35
C LEU A 478 0.69 39.14 -2.14
N SER A 479 -0.22 38.35 -1.53
CA SER A 479 -0.71 38.59 -0.15
C SER A 479 -1.58 37.45 0.45
N GLU A 480 -1.29 37.14 1.72
CA GLU A 480 -2.02 36.47 2.83
C GLU A 480 -3.37 35.75 2.63
N ALA A 481 -3.45 34.49 3.09
CA ALA A 481 -4.55 33.97 3.92
C ALA A 481 -4.17 32.62 4.58
N ALA A 482 -3.66 32.70 5.81
CA ALA A 482 -3.58 31.55 6.72
C ALA A 482 -4.93 31.33 7.40
N SER A 483 -5.54 30.16 7.19
CA SER A 483 -6.43 29.44 8.13
C SER A 483 -7.31 28.46 7.34
N ASN A 484 -6.88 27.20 7.20
CA ASN A 484 -7.74 26.01 7.33
C ASN A 484 -6.93 24.72 7.13
N LEU A 485 -6.89 23.94 8.21
CA LEU A 485 -6.24 22.65 8.37
C LEU A 485 -6.85 21.58 7.46
N TRP A 486 -6.12 21.21 6.40
CA TRP A 486 -6.24 19.92 5.71
C TRP A 486 -4.86 19.47 5.22
N ALA A 487 -3.92 19.30 6.14
CA ALA A 487 -2.67 18.60 5.86
C ALA A 487 -2.99 17.10 5.90
N ILE A 488 -2.81 16.30 4.84
CA ILE A 488 -1.51 15.76 4.45
C ILE A 488 -1.66 15.13 3.03
N SER A 489 -1.35 15.95 2.03
CA SER A 489 -0.85 15.59 0.68
C SER A 489 -0.29 16.86 0.00
N LEU A 490 -0.04 17.91 0.80
CA LEU A 490 0.27 19.27 0.36
C LEU A 490 1.61 19.68 0.94
N PHE A 491 2.69 19.38 0.22
CA PHE A 491 4.05 19.73 0.63
C PHE A 491 4.70 20.79 -0.27
N ALA A 492 3.90 21.50 -1.07
CA ALA A 492 4.38 22.59 -1.94
C ALA A 492 3.48 23.84 -1.96
N ALA A 493 2.43 23.91 -1.12
CA ALA A 493 1.41 24.95 -1.25
C ALA A 493 1.79 26.31 -0.64
N ASP A 494 2.71 26.36 0.33
CA ASP A 494 3.05 27.62 1.00
C ASP A 494 4.15 28.44 0.29
N ALA A 495 4.67 27.97 -0.86
CA ALA A 495 5.72 28.69 -1.59
C ALA A 495 5.32 29.21 -2.98
N TYR A 496 4.19 28.79 -3.56
CA TYR A 496 3.83 29.20 -4.93
C TYR A 496 2.32 29.41 -5.07
N LEU A 497 1.89 30.65 -4.85
CA LEU A 497 0.53 31.10 -5.18
C LEU A 497 0.38 31.34 -6.69
N THR A 498 -0.85 31.10 -7.14
CA THR A 498 -1.37 31.06 -8.51
C THR A 498 -1.27 32.37 -9.27
N TYR A 499 -0.73 32.33 -10.49
CA TYR A 499 -0.85 33.40 -11.50
C TYR A 499 -1.64 32.92 -12.72
N ARG A 500 -2.65 33.70 -13.15
CA ARG A 500 -3.32 33.61 -14.46
C ARG A 500 -2.81 34.79 -15.32
N PRO A 501 -2.14 34.58 -16.46
CA PRO A 501 -1.85 35.66 -17.40
C PRO A 501 -3.14 36.06 -18.11
N THR A 502 -3.58 37.30 -17.90
CA THR A 502 -4.52 37.96 -18.80
C THR A 502 -3.73 38.61 -19.93
N GLY A 503 -3.91 38.09 -21.15
CA GLY A 503 -3.55 38.76 -22.41
C GLY A 503 -2.07 39.03 -22.66
N VAL A 504 -1.37 38.08 -23.31
CA VAL A 504 -0.17 38.39 -24.09
C VAL A 504 -0.24 37.68 -25.44
N VAL A 505 -0.20 38.49 -26.51
CA VAL A 505 -0.12 38.07 -27.91
C VAL A 505 1.26 37.42 -28.14
N CYS A 506 1.27 36.30 -28.85
CA CYS A 506 2.48 35.56 -29.21
C CYS A 506 3.52 36.43 -29.93
N GLU A 507 4.68 36.68 -29.31
CA GLU A 507 5.93 36.92 -30.03
C GLU A 507 7.02 36.00 -29.50
N ALA A 508 7.46 35.07 -30.36
CA ALA A 508 8.48 34.07 -30.06
C ALA A 508 9.83 34.50 -30.66
N THR A 509 10.90 34.36 -29.89
CA THR A 509 12.29 34.50 -30.35
C THR A 509 12.64 33.38 -31.33
N LYS A 510 13.10 33.76 -32.53
CA LYS A 510 13.51 32.85 -33.60
C LYS A 510 14.84 32.17 -33.25
N SER A 511 14.84 30.84 -33.14
CA SER A 511 16.04 30.01 -33.32
C SER A 511 15.89 29.16 -34.59
N SER A 512 17.01 28.83 -35.23
CA SER A 512 17.11 28.23 -36.57
C SER A 512 16.74 26.73 -36.67
N SER A 513 16.15 26.16 -35.62
CA SER A 513 15.57 24.81 -35.59
C SER A 513 14.06 24.96 -35.34
N GLY A 514 13.21 24.35 -36.16
CA GLY A 514 11.74 24.54 -36.15
C GLY A 514 11.08 24.61 -34.76
N LYS A 515 9.93 25.29 -34.68
CA LYS A 515 9.20 25.56 -33.42
C LYS A 515 8.91 24.25 -32.68
N LYS A 516 9.50 24.08 -31.50
CA LYS A 516 9.24 22.96 -30.58
C LYS A 516 8.01 23.26 -29.73
N LEU A 517 7.05 22.35 -29.74
CA LEU A 517 5.83 22.40 -28.95
C LEU A 517 5.75 21.19 -28.03
N LYS A 518 5.14 21.37 -26.86
CA LYS A 518 4.82 20.29 -25.91
C LYS A 518 3.31 20.24 -25.71
N ALA A 519 2.77 19.06 -25.42
CA ALA A 519 1.34 18.89 -25.15
C ALA A 519 1.09 17.88 -24.03
N LYS A 520 0.07 18.14 -23.21
CA LYS A 520 -0.29 17.32 -22.04
C LYS A 520 -1.59 16.53 -22.29
N TYR A 521 -1.59 15.59 -23.24
CA TYR A 521 -2.79 14.81 -23.58
C TYR A 521 -3.15 13.73 -22.55
N ASN A 522 -2.17 13.24 -21.79
CA ASN A 522 -2.37 12.21 -20.77
C ASN A 522 -2.37 12.82 -19.37
N THR A 523 -2.77 12.03 -18.37
CA THR A 523 -2.63 12.41 -16.96
C THR A 523 -1.16 12.63 -16.60
N THR A 524 -0.87 13.75 -15.94
CA THR A 524 0.47 14.09 -15.44
C THR A 524 0.85 13.18 -14.28
N ARG A 525 2.14 12.95 -14.08
CA ARG A 525 2.67 12.10 -13.01
C ARG A 525 3.58 12.89 -12.09
N SER A 526 3.66 12.47 -10.83
CA SER A 526 4.67 12.97 -9.93
C SER A 526 6.07 12.70 -10.49
N HIS A 527 6.99 13.61 -10.18
CA HIS A 527 8.31 13.64 -10.77
C HIS A 527 9.27 12.63 -10.11
N THR A 528 9.41 12.69 -8.79
CA THR A 528 10.36 11.87 -8.03
C THR A 528 9.71 11.39 -6.73
N GLU A 529 10.01 10.16 -6.31
CA GLU A 529 9.84 9.75 -4.91
C GLU A 529 11.20 9.87 -4.22
N PHE A 530 11.31 10.76 -3.26
CA PHE A 530 12.52 10.96 -2.48
C PHE A 530 12.43 10.16 -1.19
N PHE A 531 13.52 9.53 -0.78
CA PHE A 531 13.58 8.79 0.48
C PHE A 531 14.91 9.00 1.17
N VAL A 532 14.93 8.77 2.49
CA VAL A 532 16.15 8.80 3.30
C VAL A 532 16.26 7.50 4.06
N SER A 533 17.45 6.94 4.08
CA SER A 533 17.78 5.70 4.78
C SER A 533 18.92 5.92 5.77
N TYR A 534 18.95 5.14 6.84
CA TYR A 534 20.17 4.97 7.61
C TYR A 534 21.19 4.12 6.85
N ALA A 535 22.48 4.23 7.19
CA ALA A 535 23.56 3.46 6.56
C ALA A 535 23.42 1.92 6.66
N CYS A 536 22.56 1.41 7.56
CA CYS A 536 22.23 -0.02 7.65
C CYS A 536 21.16 -0.49 6.65
N GLY A 537 20.45 0.44 5.99
CA GLY A 537 19.42 0.18 4.99
C GLY A 537 17.99 0.41 5.43
N LEU A 538 17.76 0.70 6.71
CA LEU A 538 16.41 1.06 7.16
C LEU A 538 16.00 2.41 6.57
N ILE A 539 14.82 2.42 5.94
CA ILE A 539 14.25 3.62 5.34
C ILE A 539 13.54 4.41 6.45
N VAL A 540 13.96 5.66 6.66
CA VAL A 540 13.42 6.56 7.69
C VAL A 540 12.10 7.16 7.23
N PHE A 541 12.06 7.64 6.00
CA PHE A 541 10.87 8.19 5.37
C PHE A 541 10.98 8.14 3.85
N HIS A 542 9.84 8.32 3.20
CA HIS A 542 9.76 8.64 1.78
C HIS A 542 8.74 9.77 1.58
N ALA A 543 8.86 10.48 0.47
CA ALA A 543 7.99 11.60 0.12
C ALA A 543 7.96 11.83 -1.40
N THR A 544 6.77 12.15 -1.91
CA THR A 544 6.58 12.43 -3.33
C THR A 544 6.86 13.90 -3.67
N MET A 545 7.76 14.13 -4.63
CA MET A 545 8.03 15.41 -5.27
C MET A 545 7.22 15.52 -6.57
N LEU A 546 6.40 16.57 -6.70
CA LEU A 546 5.38 16.64 -7.75
C LEU A 546 5.94 17.02 -9.13
N ASN A 547 6.66 18.14 -9.24
CA ASN A 547 7.03 18.71 -10.55
C ASN A 547 8.52 18.73 -10.83
N ALA A 548 9.35 18.76 -9.79
CA ALA A 548 10.79 18.80 -9.90
C ALA A 548 11.43 18.17 -8.67
N GLU A 549 12.61 17.62 -8.87
CA GLU A 549 13.53 17.24 -7.81
C GLU A 549 14.30 18.48 -7.33
N ALA A 550 13.58 19.40 -6.70
CA ALA A 550 14.17 20.61 -6.15
C ALA A 550 14.90 20.27 -4.85
N VAL A 551 16.12 20.79 -4.67
CA VAL A 551 16.89 20.53 -3.44
C VAL A 551 16.23 21.15 -2.20
N SER A 552 15.45 22.22 -2.37
CA SER A 552 14.58 22.80 -1.35
C SER A 552 13.56 21.81 -0.78
N ASN A 553 12.93 21.02 -1.65
CA ASN A 553 12.02 19.96 -1.22
C ASN A 553 12.75 18.90 -0.39
N ALA A 554 13.95 18.49 -0.82
CA ALA A 554 14.75 17.51 -0.08
C ALA A 554 15.11 18.02 1.33
N LEU A 555 15.56 19.27 1.44
CA LEU A 555 15.89 19.91 2.71
C LEU A 555 14.69 19.97 3.67
N VAL A 556 13.53 20.45 3.18
CA VAL A 556 12.30 20.53 3.99
C VAL A 556 11.84 19.14 4.46
N MET A 557 11.92 18.14 3.58
CA MET A 557 11.52 16.77 3.90
C MET A 557 12.46 16.14 4.95
N VAL A 558 13.77 16.31 4.82
CA VAL A 558 14.76 15.87 5.82
C VAL A 558 14.50 16.55 7.16
N GLN A 559 14.38 17.88 7.17
CA GLN A 559 14.12 18.64 8.37
C GLN A 559 12.86 18.14 9.09
N LYS A 560 11.76 17.94 8.35
CA LYS A 560 10.50 17.46 8.92
C LYS A 560 10.63 16.05 9.49
N ALA A 561 11.24 15.13 8.75
CA ALA A 561 11.37 13.75 9.19
C ALA A 561 12.20 13.59 10.47
N PHE A 562 13.18 14.47 10.69
CA PHE A 562 14.00 14.50 11.91
C PHE A 562 13.50 15.50 12.97
N SER A 563 12.31 16.06 12.78
CA SER A 563 11.63 16.91 13.76
C SER A 563 10.36 16.27 14.35
N VAL A 564 10.03 15.03 13.95
CA VAL A 564 8.90 14.29 14.55
C VAL A 564 9.24 13.79 15.96
N PRO A 565 8.24 13.52 16.83
CA PRO A 565 8.49 13.05 18.17
C PRO A 565 9.37 11.78 18.21
N GLY A 566 10.46 11.83 18.97
CA GLY A 566 11.38 10.71 19.16
C GLY A 566 12.46 10.55 18.08
N ALA A 567 12.41 11.34 17.00
CA ALA A 567 13.50 11.38 16.03
C ALA A 567 14.73 12.10 16.62
N VAL A 568 15.91 11.70 16.17
CA VAL A 568 17.19 12.36 16.51
C VAL A 568 17.75 12.97 15.24
N LYS A 569 18.08 14.26 15.30
CA LYS A 569 18.72 14.98 14.20
C LYS A 569 20.06 14.30 13.86
N PRO A 570 20.33 13.96 12.59
CA PRO A 570 21.56 13.30 12.20
C PRO A 570 22.72 14.30 12.17
N GLU A 571 23.93 13.85 12.50
CA GLU A 571 25.13 14.66 12.37
C GLU A 571 25.68 14.70 10.93
N HIS A 572 25.23 13.80 10.05
CA HIS A 572 25.66 13.81 8.64
C HIS A 572 24.56 13.36 7.68
N PHE A 573 24.39 14.10 6.58
CA PHE A 573 23.49 13.81 5.48
C PHE A 573 24.28 13.64 4.19
N ILE A 574 24.15 12.46 3.56
CA ILE A 574 24.74 12.15 2.24
C ILE A 574 23.63 12.21 1.18
N TYR A 575 23.85 12.95 0.10
CA TYR A 575 22.89 13.08 -1.01
C TYR A 575 23.60 13.54 -2.28
N ASP A 576 23.18 13.02 -3.43
CA ASP A 576 23.85 13.26 -4.73
C ASP A 576 23.95 14.72 -5.14
N SER A 577 22.92 15.51 -4.77
CA SER A 577 22.85 16.95 -5.07
C SER A 577 23.13 17.81 -3.82
N ASN A 578 23.89 17.29 -2.86
CA ASN A 578 24.22 18.06 -1.65
C ASN A 578 25.06 19.31 -1.90
N CYS A 579 25.77 19.40 -3.03
CA CYS A 579 26.45 20.64 -3.38
C CYS A 579 25.48 21.80 -3.62
N ASP A 580 24.33 21.52 -4.22
CA ASP A 580 23.29 22.52 -4.49
C ASP A 580 22.45 22.75 -3.23
N ALA A 581 22.13 21.68 -2.50
CA ALA A 581 21.44 21.77 -1.22
C ALA A 581 22.27 22.57 -0.19
N SER A 582 23.58 22.34 -0.12
CA SER A 582 24.47 23.06 0.79
C SER A 582 24.63 24.52 0.38
N GLN A 583 24.71 24.85 -0.93
CA GLN A 583 24.68 26.24 -1.39
C GLN A 583 23.41 26.95 -0.93
N GLN A 584 22.25 26.31 -1.10
CA GLN A 584 20.99 26.88 -0.66
C GLN A 584 20.96 27.09 0.86
N VAL A 585 21.37 26.10 1.65
CA VAL A 585 21.48 26.22 3.11
C VAL A 585 22.35 27.43 3.53
N HIS A 586 23.49 27.66 2.88
CA HIS A 586 24.34 28.82 3.21
C HIS A 586 23.74 30.17 2.78
N ALA A 587 22.89 30.18 1.75
CA ALA A 587 22.23 31.39 1.27
C ALA A 587 20.99 31.78 2.10
N HIS A 588 20.43 30.83 2.86
CA HIS A 588 19.14 30.96 3.54
C HIS A 588 19.27 30.83 5.07
N PRO A 589 19.24 31.94 5.84
CA PRO A 589 19.45 31.93 7.30
C PRO A 589 18.54 30.97 8.08
N GLU A 590 17.28 30.83 7.67
CA GLU A 590 16.29 29.93 8.27
C GLU A 590 16.64 28.45 8.08
N GLN A 591 17.22 28.10 6.92
CA GLN A 591 17.72 26.75 6.66
C GLN A 591 19.05 26.53 7.38
N TRP A 592 19.93 27.55 7.38
CA TRP A 592 21.18 27.53 8.10
C TRP A 592 20.99 27.22 9.59
N GLU A 593 20.00 27.83 10.26
CA GLU A 593 19.74 27.59 11.68
C GLU A 593 19.57 26.10 12.02
N TRP A 594 18.91 25.34 11.14
CA TRP A 594 18.69 23.91 11.31
C TRP A 594 19.82 23.04 10.74
N PHE A 595 20.50 23.43 9.67
CA PHE A 595 21.50 22.58 9.00
C PHE A 595 22.97 22.88 9.37
N GLN A 596 23.25 23.99 10.07
CA GLN A 596 24.62 24.44 10.37
C GLN A 596 25.51 23.41 11.08
N ASP A 597 24.95 22.49 11.85
CA ASP A 597 25.62 21.42 12.60
C ASP A 597 25.55 20.05 11.90
N ILE A 598 25.09 19.99 10.65
CA ILE A 598 25.01 18.76 9.85
C ILE A 598 26.11 18.75 8.80
N GLY A 599 26.94 17.70 8.80
CA GLY A 599 27.86 17.43 7.69
C GLY A 599 27.07 17.10 6.43
N MET A 600 27.21 17.89 5.36
CA MET A 600 26.59 17.62 4.06
C MET A 600 27.66 17.21 3.06
N SER A 601 27.62 15.96 2.59
CA SER A 601 28.54 15.45 1.56
C SER A 601 27.79 14.86 0.37
N VAL A 602 28.43 14.91 -0.81
CA VAL A 602 27.93 14.21 -2.00
C VAL A 602 28.30 12.72 -1.89
N ASP A 603 27.43 11.84 -2.38
CA ASP A 603 27.74 10.41 -2.47
C ASP A 603 29.08 10.18 -3.21
N VAL A 604 29.84 9.20 -2.76
CA VAL A 604 31.19 8.92 -3.25
C VAL A 604 31.19 8.60 -4.75
N PHE A 605 30.23 7.83 -5.24
CA PHE A 605 30.15 7.49 -6.65
C PHE A 605 29.75 8.71 -7.49
N HIS A 606 28.74 9.46 -7.05
CA HIS A 606 28.33 10.69 -7.75
C HIS A 606 29.44 11.73 -7.80
N PHE A 607 30.14 11.95 -6.68
CA PHE A 607 31.27 12.86 -6.60
C PHE A 607 32.37 12.50 -7.61
N LEU A 608 32.69 11.21 -7.75
CA LEU A 608 33.76 10.74 -8.64
C LEU A 608 33.36 10.69 -10.13
N THR A 609 32.07 10.58 -10.45
CA THR A 609 31.63 10.26 -11.82
C THR A 609 30.74 11.32 -12.47
N LYS A 610 30.09 12.18 -11.69
CA LYS A 610 29.08 13.14 -12.17
C LYS A 610 29.41 14.60 -11.84
N HIS A 611 30.23 14.85 -10.82
CA HIS A 611 30.62 16.21 -10.46
C HIS A 611 31.94 16.60 -11.12
N ALA A 612 31.99 17.79 -11.72
CA ALA A 612 33.21 18.31 -12.30
C ALA A 612 34.21 18.69 -11.18
N GLU A 613 35.49 18.40 -11.37
CA GLU A 613 36.56 18.85 -10.47
C GLU A 613 36.60 20.39 -10.33
N THR A 614 36.05 21.11 -11.31
CA THR A 614 35.92 22.57 -11.32
C THR A 614 34.75 23.10 -10.49
N HIS A 615 33.87 22.24 -9.96
CA HIS A 615 32.76 22.67 -9.11
C HIS A 615 33.27 22.99 -7.69
N PHE A 616 33.80 24.20 -7.52
CA PHE A 616 34.54 24.64 -6.33
C PHE A 616 33.75 24.44 -5.03
N HIS A 617 32.47 24.79 -5.00
CA HIS A 617 31.65 24.61 -3.80
C HIS A 617 31.52 23.13 -3.39
N CYS A 618 31.36 22.22 -4.36
CA CYS A 618 31.31 20.78 -4.06
C CYS A 618 32.65 20.28 -3.51
N GLN A 619 33.77 20.70 -4.12
CA GLN A 619 35.11 20.31 -3.67
C GLN A 619 35.42 20.82 -2.25
N GLU A 620 35.02 22.06 -1.94
CA GLU A 620 35.30 22.71 -0.67
C GLU A 620 34.38 22.22 0.46
N PHE A 621 33.07 22.17 0.21
CA PHE A 621 32.08 21.95 1.28
C PHE A 621 31.48 20.55 1.28
N CYS A 622 31.52 19.81 0.17
CA CYS A 622 30.76 18.56 0.03
C CYS A 622 31.60 17.34 -0.35
N ASN A 623 32.93 17.47 -0.42
CA ASN A 623 33.83 16.36 -0.72
C ASN A 623 33.79 15.33 0.43
N PRO A 624 33.31 14.09 0.21
CA PRO A 624 33.14 13.11 1.28
C PRO A 624 34.47 12.73 1.96
N LYS A 625 35.62 12.83 1.26
CA LYS A 625 36.94 12.54 1.85
C LYS A 625 37.42 13.60 2.84
N SER A 626 36.83 14.78 2.79
CA SER A 626 37.15 15.87 3.73
C SER A 626 36.56 15.64 5.12
N PHE A 627 35.61 14.70 5.25
CA PHE A 627 34.91 14.38 6.48
C PHE A 627 35.52 13.15 7.16
N SER A 628 36.45 13.38 8.08
CA SER A 628 37.21 12.31 8.75
C SER A 628 36.33 11.32 9.52
N GLU A 629 35.16 11.75 9.97
CA GLU A 629 34.16 10.94 10.67
C GLU A 629 33.52 9.87 9.76
N LEU A 630 33.58 10.04 8.44
CA LEU A 630 33.12 9.04 7.47
C LEU A 630 34.16 7.95 7.21
N LEU A 631 35.41 8.16 7.64
CA LEU A 631 36.56 7.32 7.33
C LEU A 631 37.02 6.48 8.53
N LYS A 632 37.51 5.28 8.24
CA LYS A 632 38.27 4.45 9.19
C LYS A 632 39.71 4.94 9.26
N ALA A 633 40.46 4.42 10.24
CA ALA A 633 41.87 4.75 10.43
C ALA A 633 42.76 4.38 9.21
N ASP A 634 42.34 3.40 8.40
CA ASP A 634 43.01 2.99 7.17
C ASP A 634 42.61 3.83 5.93
N GLY A 635 41.73 4.82 6.11
CA GLY A 635 41.20 5.67 5.03
C GLY A 635 40.06 5.04 4.23
N SER A 636 39.60 3.82 4.57
CA SER A 636 38.41 3.23 3.95
C SER A 636 37.11 3.80 4.53
N TRP A 637 36.01 3.73 3.78
CA TRP A 637 34.70 4.20 4.24
C TRP A 637 34.18 3.35 5.40
N PHE A 638 33.68 4.03 6.44
CA PHE A 638 32.98 3.36 7.54
C PHE A 638 31.51 3.11 7.21
N PHE A 639 30.81 4.13 6.74
CA PHE A 639 29.39 4.07 6.43
C PHE A 639 29.15 3.61 4.99
N ASN A 640 28.07 2.85 4.79
CA ASN A 640 27.68 2.39 3.48
C ASN A 640 26.73 3.40 2.80
N SER A 641 27.26 4.28 1.94
CA SER A 641 26.43 5.20 1.16
C SER A 641 25.68 4.51 0.01
N SER A 642 26.18 3.39 -0.51
CA SER A 642 25.53 2.60 -1.58
C SER A 642 24.18 1.98 -1.17
N VAL A 643 23.79 2.14 0.09
CA VAL A 643 22.51 1.67 0.61
C VAL A 643 21.32 2.39 -0.02
N ALA A 644 21.51 3.66 -0.42
CA ALA A 644 20.50 4.40 -1.16
C ALA A 644 20.19 3.71 -2.49
N GLU A 645 21.20 3.39 -3.30
CA GLU A 645 21.02 2.66 -4.57
C GLU A 645 20.30 1.30 -4.38
N GLN A 646 20.63 0.56 -3.32
CA GLN A 646 19.96 -0.71 -3.00
C GLN A 646 18.47 -0.51 -2.71
N ASN A 647 18.14 0.50 -1.90
CA ASN A 647 16.76 0.86 -1.58
C ASN A 647 16.02 1.47 -2.78
N ASN A 648 16.72 2.20 -3.64
CA ASN A 648 16.20 2.73 -4.90
C ASN A 648 15.78 1.58 -5.83
N SER A 649 16.67 0.60 -6.05
CA SER A 649 16.36 -0.61 -6.83
C SER A 649 15.16 -1.37 -6.25
N TRP A 650 15.11 -1.53 -4.92
CA TRP A 650 13.98 -2.20 -4.26
C TRP A 650 12.66 -1.42 -4.38
N LEU A 651 12.66 -0.10 -4.16
CA LEU A 651 11.48 0.75 -4.35
C LEU A 651 11.04 0.80 -5.82
N GLY A 652 12.01 0.83 -6.74
CA GLY A 652 11.80 0.89 -8.18
C GLY A 652 11.03 -0.31 -8.73
N GLY A 653 11.19 -1.49 -8.13
CA GLY A 653 10.42 -2.68 -8.50
C GLY A 653 8.90 -2.49 -8.37
N PHE A 654 8.43 -1.61 -7.47
CA PHE A 654 7.00 -1.34 -7.31
C PHE A 654 6.41 -0.46 -8.42
N GLN A 655 7.19 0.05 -9.37
CA GLN A 655 6.72 0.99 -10.39
C GLN A 655 5.47 0.47 -11.12
N SER A 656 5.43 -0.81 -11.49
CA SER A 656 4.27 -1.39 -12.19
C SER A 656 3.03 -1.54 -11.30
N VAL A 657 3.22 -1.63 -9.98
CA VAL A 657 2.15 -1.79 -8.98
C VAL A 657 1.50 -0.44 -8.69
N VAL A 658 2.31 0.59 -8.45
CA VAL A 658 1.83 1.89 -7.97
C VAL A 658 1.44 2.85 -9.09
N ARG A 659 1.73 2.50 -10.36
CA ARG A 659 1.63 3.40 -11.53
C ARG A 659 0.28 4.11 -11.64
N GLN A 660 -0.81 3.44 -11.29
CA GLN A 660 -2.18 3.93 -11.45
C GLN A 660 -2.89 4.14 -10.12
N MET A 661 -2.17 4.29 -9.02
CA MET A 661 -2.80 4.52 -7.70
C MET A 661 -3.22 5.97 -7.50
N THR A 662 -4.32 6.17 -6.78
CA THR A 662 -4.64 7.47 -6.20
C THR A 662 -3.64 7.82 -5.10
N ALA A 663 -3.51 9.10 -4.75
CA ALA A 663 -2.54 9.57 -3.75
C ALA A 663 -2.60 8.80 -2.42
N VAL A 664 -3.81 8.67 -1.86
CA VAL A 664 -4.03 7.95 -0.59
C VAL A 664 -3.55 6.49 -0.67
N LYS A 665 -3.93 5.77 -1.75
CA LYS A 665 -3.55 4.36 -1.94
C LYS A 665 -2.04 4.22 -2.20
N TYR A 666 -1.44 5.14 -2.95
CA TYR A 666 -0.01 5.17 -3.25
C TYR A 666 0.82 5.32 -1.97
N ASP A 667 0.53 6.35 -1.18
CA ASP A 667 1.28 6.62 0.06
C ASP A 667 1.06 5.48 1.06
N PHE A 668 -0.18 4.97 1.18
CA PHE A 668 -0.50 3.86 2.07
C PHE A 668 0.25 2.58 1.69
N PHE A 669 0.28 2.24 0.40
CA PHE A 669 0.99 1.06 -0.09
C PHE A 669 2.50 1.16 0.18
N LEU A 670 3.13 2.28 -0.17
CA LEU A 670 4.58 2.46 0.06
C LEU A 670 4.93 2.47 1.54
N ASN A 671 4.13 3.15 2.39
CA ASN A 671 4.31 3.14 3.84
C ASN A 671 4.31 1.71 4.40
N GLU A 672 3.37 0.87 3.95
CA GLU A 672 3.29 -0.52 4.42
C GLU A 672 4.40 -1.41 3.84
N MET A 673 4.83 -1.19 2.59
CA MET A 673 6.00 -1.89 2.04
C MET A 673 7.29 -1.52 2.79
N VAL A 674 7.50 -0.23 3.08
CA VAL A 674 8.64 0.28 3.85
C VAL A 674 8.63 -0.28 5.27
N ARG A 675 7.47 -0.34 5.92
CA ARG A 675 7.34 -0.97 7.24
C ARG A 675 7.78 -2.44 7.21
N LEU A 676 7.28 -3.22 6.25
CA LEU A 676 7.66 -4.64 6.09
C LEU A 676 9.15 -4.80 5.79
N HIS A 677 9.71 -3.94 4.93
CA HIS A 677 11.14 -3.90 4.63
C HIS A 677 11.95 -3.71 5.92
N ASN A 678 11.61 -2.67 6.68
CA ASN A 678 12.30 -2.32 7.91
C ASN A 678 12.19 -3.42 8.97
N GLU A 679 11.02 -4.03 9.16
CA GLU A 679 10.83 -5.13 10.12
C GLU A 679 11.69 -6.36 9.79
N ILE A 680 11.72 -6.75 8.51
CA ILE A 680 12.51 -7.89 8.05
C ILE A 680 14.01 -7.59 8.18
N LEU A 681 14.45 -6.41 7.73
CA LEU A 681 15.85 -6.01 7.83
C LEU A 681 16.32 -5.91 9.29
N LEU A 682 15.49 -5.36 10.18
CA LEU A 682 15.76 -5.34 11.63
C LEU A 682 15.92 -6.75 12.19
N ALA A 683 15.05 -7.69 11.82
CA ALA A 683 15.15 -9.08 12.26
C ALA A 683 16.46 -9.73 11.77
N GLU A 684 16.85 -9.49 10.52
CA GLU A 684 18.10 -9.99 9.95
C GLU A 684 19.34 -9.39 10.63
N LEU A 685 19.33 -8.08 10.91
CA LEU A 685 20.41 -7.38 11.60
C LEU A 685 20.59 -7.90 13.04
N ARG A 686 19.49 -8.22 13.74
CA ARG A 686 19.51 -8.82 15.08
C ARG A 686 20.11 -10.23 15.08
N VAL A 687 19.77 -11.05 14.09
CA VAL A 687 20.28 -12.43 13.98
C VAL A 687 21.76 -12.47 13.59
N LYS A 688 22.21 -11.59 12.70
CA LYS A 688 23.59 -11.59 12.17
C LYS A 688 24.66 -11.18 13.20
N ALA A 689 24.31 -10.89 14.47
CA ALA A 689 25.20 -10.54 15.59
C ALA A 689 26.21 -9.38 15.37
N ASN A 690 26.22 -8.77 14.18
CA ASN A 690 27.10 -7.68 13.77
C ASN A 690 26.45 -6.30 13.89
N ALA A 691 25.28 -6.20 14.53
CA ALA A 691 24.66 -4.93 14.85
C ALA A 691 24.23 -4.90 16.31
N ARG A 692 25.04 -4.28 17.18
CA ARG A 692 24.59 -3.94 18.53
C ARG A 692 23.58 -2.80 18.43
N PHE A 693 22.33 -3.10 18.76
CA PHE A 693 21.30 -2.09 18.93
C PHE A 693 21.56 -1.34 20.24
N ARG A 694 21.62 -0.03 20.16
CA ARG A 694 21.84 0.84 21.31
C ARG A 694 20.47 1.32 21.78
N MET A 695 20.23 1.21 23.09
CA MET A 695 19.00 1.67 23.72
C MET A 695 19.00 3.18 23.87
#